data_AF-A0A553I4K1-F1
#
_entry.id   AF-A0A553I4K1-F1
#
_cell.length_a   1.000
_cell.length_b   1.000
_cell.length_c   1.000
_cell.angle_alpha   90.00
_cell.angle_beta   90.00
_cell.angle_gamma   90.00
#
_symmetry.space_group_name_H-M   'P 1'
#
loop_
_entity.id
_entity.type
_entity.pdbx_description
1 polymer ?
#
loop_
_entity_poly.entity_id
_entity_poly.type
_entity_poly.pdbx_seq_one_letter_code
_entity_poly.pdbx_strand_id
1 'polypeptide(L)'
;MVWGILEDKHMDHVPGTADSSDVPIEYRTIPREHLKRGHGRNANVILAPQPSDSPNDPLNVAVVGAYGPMLSPGFVEIAAELDITVNTLSQATAWVILLIGLSLFIFNPIAKKVGRRPVYAISSIIMLTGSVWGAVSQDYGTFLASRIYSGVGMAPYEVLVQYFVHERATRIAIWNMFLLCGISGGALIAGYIIEDQGWKWTLIWCGILFGILLPLVIFFVPETAYRRQSWEERLMTIGTNDSKGELPEKKATNVEHKEEPSVAPETGIQVEKKDSFFRSLRFYSGVYTETPLWKIFLRPMVIFWYPAVLWAFLLYGVTLTWIVVFSVVNAVIFTAPPYNFSVSQTGLISLSPFILSFIGELISGPLNDWICLWLAKKNRGVYEPEFRLPPIIISFLMGVAGFFGFGATVHFQTHWSGPVLCFGLANMSLAFSNASVFGYVIDAHKELSEEAFVAINARNLLTFGLTYFVNDWLARNGVLAVFNVLGSVFVAVNIRGPRNYSIARQTRRAVVGAEVWTSTTMTDSLHNAPIVLDNGSGTIRAGFAGDDLPKCYFPSFVGRPKHLRVLAGALEGEVFIGQKAATEYRGLLKIRYPLEHGIVTDWDDMEKIWEYVYSEGLKTMSEEHPVLLTEPPLNPRANRDTAAQILFETFNVPALYTSIQAVLSLYASGRTTGCVMDSGDGVSHAVPVYEGFAIPSSIQRIDVAGRDVTEHMQMLLRKNGYIFHTSAEKEVVRLIKESVSYVALNPKQEEKDWASTKLDQAKMAEYVLPDGNRLRIGQERFRAPEILFDPEIIGLEYPGIHQIVTDAINRTDLDLRKSLYANIVLSGGSTLTKGFGDRLLSEVKKLAVKDMRIKIFAPPERKYSTWIGGSILAGLSTFRKMWVSIDDWHEDPDIIHKKLT
;
A
#
# COMPACT_ATOMS: atom_id res chain seq x y z
N MET A 1 12.03 26.50 -18.93
CA MET A 1 11.10 25.51 -19.52
C MET A 1 9.96 26.23 -20.23
N VAL A 2 9.66 25.86 -21.47
CA VAL A 2 8.88 26.67 -22.46
C VAL A 2 7.37 26.77 -22.17
N TRP A 3 6.84 26.04 -21.16
CA TRP A 3 5.39 25.96 -20.89
C TRP A 3 4.97 26.38 -19.48
N GLY A 4 5.80 27.14 -18.75
CA GLY A 4 5.43 27.60 -17.40
C GLY A 4 5.42 26.50 -16.32
N ILE A 5 6.06 25.36 -16.62
CA ILE A 5 6.29 24.27 -15.66
C ILE A 5 7.31 24.76 -14.63
N LEU A 6 6.84 25.06 -13.42
CA LEU A 6 7.69 25.37 -12.26
C LEU A 6 8.36 24.07 -11.78
N GLU A 7 9.68 24.09 -11.59
CA GLU A 7 10.41 23.01 -10.93
C GLU A 7 10.07 22.98 -9.44
N ASP A 8 9.86 21.79 -8.90
CA ASP A 8 9.68 21.60 -7.46
C ASP A 8 11.06 21.63 -6.78
N LYS A 9 11.17 22.35 -5.66
CA LYS A 9 12.42 22.49 -4.91
C LYS A 9 12.45 21.63 -3.64
N HIS A 10 11.37 20.91 -3.35
CA HIS A 10 11.18 20.22 -2.06
C HIS A 10 10.97 18.70 -2.16
N MET A 11 10.67 18.15 -3.34
CA MET A 11 10.61 16.69 -3.57
C MET A 11 11.23 16.31 -4.91
N ASP A 12 11.91 15.17 -4.95
CA ASP A 12 12.58 14.66 -6.16
C ASP A 12 11.59 14.12 -7.22
N HIS A 13 10.37 13.70 -6.84
CA HIS A 13 9.34 13.20 -7.78
C HIS A 13 7.88 13.51 -7.34
N VAL A 14 7.00 13.80 -8.31
CA VAL A 14 5.56 14.07 -8.12
C VAL A 14 4.73 12.78 -8.33
N PRO A 15 3.77 12.43 -7.46
CA PRO A 15 2.92 11.23 -7.63
C PRO A 15 2.17 11.20 -8.96
N GLY A 16 2.10 10.02 -9.59
CA GLY A 16 1.51 9.80 -10.92
C GLY A 16 2.48 10.04 -12.09
N THR A 17 3.68 10.55 -11.82
CA THR A 17 4.73 10.79 -12.82
C THR A 17 5.43 9.49 -13.17
N ALA A 18 5.46 9.11 -14.45
CA ALA A 18 6.14 7.90 -14.92
C ALA A 18 7.21 8.27 -15.95
N ASP A 19 8.46 7.94 -15.71
CA ASP A 19 9.52 8.10 -16.71
C ASP A 19 9.42 6.98 -17.75
N SER A 20 9.25 7.31 -19.03
CA SER A 20 9.12 6.34 -20.13
C SER A 20 10.36 5.45 -20.31
N SER A 21 11.49 5.83 -19.71
CA SER A 21 12.76 5.11 -19.77
C SER A 21 13.06 4.29 -18.51
N ASP A 22 12.34 4.53 -17.41
CA ASP A 22 12.50 3.80 -16.16
C ASP A 22 11.31 2.91 -15.83
N VAL A 23 11.66 1.74 -15.30
CA VAL A 23 10.71 0.78 -14.78
C VAL A 23 9.95 1.46 -13.62
N PRO A 24 8.60 1.44 -13.60
CA PRO A 24 7.81 2.01 -12.50
C PRO A 24 8.35 1.53 -11.15
N ILE A 25 8.23 2.35 -10.09
CA ILE A 25 8.80 2.03 -8.76
C ILE A 25 8.37 0.63 -8.28
N GLU A 26 7.12 0.25 -8.55
CA GLU A 26 6.51 -1.07 -8.28
C GLU A 26 7.21 -2.26 -8.97
N TYR A 27 7.99 -2.00 -10.02
CA TYR A 27 8.61 -3.01 -10.87
C TYR A 27 10.15 -2.94 -10.91
N ARG A 28 10.78 -2.00 -10.18
CA ARG A 28 12.24 -1.79 -10.19
C ARG A 28 13.04 -3.02 -9.72
N THR A 29 12.41 -3.90 -8.95
CA THR A 29 12.99 -5.16 -8.45
C THR A 29 12.98 -6.29 -9.48
N ILE A 30 12.40 -6.09 -10.67
CA ILE A 30 12.20 -7.13 -11.68
C ILE A 30 13.16 -6.92 -12.87
N PRO A 31 13.86 -7.97 -13.33
CA PRO A 31 14.67 -7.90 -14.55
C PRO A 31 13.80 -7.50 -15.76
N ARG A 32 14.26 -6.52 -16.55
CA ARG A 32 13.54 -5.92 -17.69
C ARG A 32 13.04 -6.91 -18.75
N GLU A 33 13.57 -8.13 -18.76
CA GLU A 33 13.22 -9.23 -19.67
C GLU A 33 11.89 -9.91 -19.31
N HIS A 34 11.47 -9.85 -18.04
CA HIS A 34 10.23 -10.46 -17.56
C HIS A 34 9.01 -9.52 -17.63
N LEU A 35 9.21 -8.27 -18.04
CA LEU A 35 8.16 -7.26 -18.16
C LEU A 35 7.55 -7.29 -19.57
N LYS A 36 6.23 -7.46 -19.66
CA LYS A 36 5.52 -7.45 -20.95
C LYS A 36 5.48 -6.05 -21.56
N ARG A 37 5.59 -6.01 -22.88
CA ARG A 37 5.61 -4.78 -23.70
C ARG A 37 4.39 -4.71 -24.61
N GLY A 38 4.06 -3.51 -25.09
CA GLY A 38 3.00 -3.33 -26.08
C GLY A 38 3.27 -4.06 -27.41
N HIS A 39 2.24 -4.26 -28.24
CA HIS A 39 2.39 -4.84 -29.58
C HIS A 39 2.49 -3.74 -30.67
N GLY A 40 3.18 -4.04 -31.78
CA GLY A 40 3.25 -3.16 -32.96
C GLY A 40 4.03 -1.86 -32.71
N ARG A 41 3.39 -0.71 -32.97
CA ARG A 41 3.99 0.64 -32.88
C ARG A 41 4.44 1.04 -31.45
N ASN A 42 3.98 0.30 -30.43
CA ASN A 42 4.25 0.53 -29.01
C ASN A 42 5.15 -0.56 -28.38
N ALA A 43 5.94 -1.29 -29.19
CA ALA A 43 6.82 -2.38 -28.73
C ALA A 43 7.90 -1.97 -27.71
N ASN A 44 8.22 -0.68 -27.62
CA ASN A 44 9.20 -0.15 -26.69
C ASN A 44 8.59 0.30 -25.34
N VAL A 45 7.28 0.17 -25.16
CA VAL A 45 6.57 0.64 -23.96
C VAL A 45 6.32 -0.53 -23.01
N ILE A 46 6.81 -0.42 -21.77
CA ILE A 46 6.53 -1.36 -20.67
C ILE A 46 5.11 -1.10 -20.17
N LEU A 47 4.30 -2.16 -20.05
CA LEU A 47 2.91 -2.06 -19.61
C LEU A 47 2.83 -1.91 -18.09
N ALA A 48 2.13 -0.88 -17.60
CA ALA A 48 1.90 -0.63 -16.18
C ALA A 48 0.40 -0.37 -15.91
N PRO A 49 -0.30 -1.23 -15.14
CA PRO A 49 0.18 -2.47 -14.52
C PRO A 49 0.41 -3.61 -15.54
N GLN A 50 1.22 -4.59 -15.17
CA GLN A 50 1.51 -5.78 -15.99
C GLN A 50 0.24 -6.64 -16.22
N PRO A 51 -0.14 -6.95 -17.49
CA PRO A 51 -1.35 -7.74 -17.78
C PRO A 51 -1.25 -9.17 -17.24
N SER A 52 -2.37 -9.70 -16.73
CA SER A 52 -2.46 -11.07 -16.23
C SER A 52 -2.33 -12.11 -17.35
N ASP A 53 -1.73 -13.27 -17.05
CA ASP A 53 -1.69 -14.43 -17.95
C ASP A 53 -2.87 -15.39 -17.72
N SER A 54 -3.81 -15.04 -16.84
CA SER A 54 -4.94 -15.91 -16.52
C SER A 54 -5.91 -15.98 -17.71
N PRO A 55 -6.25 -17.18 -18.21
CA PRO A 55 -7.27 -17.36 -19.25
C PRO A 55 -8.68 -16.90 -18.84
N ASN A 56 -8.88 -16.62 -17.53
CA ASN A 56 -10.16 -16.24 -16.92
C ASN A 56 -10.30 -14.72 -16.69
N ASP A 57 -9.33 -13.88 -17.10
CA ASP A 57 -9.43 -12.42 -16.97
C ASP A 57 -10.50 -11.85 -17.95
N PRO A 58 -11.63 -11.30 -17.46
CA PRO A 58 -12.84 -11.11 -18.27
C PRO A 58 -12.91 -9.78 -19.05
N LEU A 59 -11.78 -9.10 -19.25
CA LEU A 59 -11.67 -7.68 -19.67
C LEU A 59 -12.13 -7.31 -21.11
N ASN A 60 -12.92 -8.16 -21.77
CA ASN A 60 -13.40 -7.96 -23.14
C ASN A 60 -14.92 -7.78 -23.27
N VAL A 61 -15.70 -7.88 -22.19
CA VAL A 61 -17.17 -7.76 -22.24
C VAL A 61 -17.62 -6.48 -21.53
N ALA A 62 -18.35 -5.62 -22.24
CA ALA A 62 -18.97 -4.42 -21.71
C ALA A 62 -20.45 -4.39 -22.09
N VAL A 63 -21.30 -4.05 -21.14
CA VAL A 63 -22.72 -3.83 -21.37
C VAL A 63 -23.00 -2.35 -21.17
N VAL A 64 -23.65 -1.74 -22.16
CA VAL A 64 -24.03 -0.33 -22.14
C VAL A 64 -25.51 -0.24 -22.40
N GLY A 65 -26.19 0.56 -21.60
CA GLY A 65 -27.59 0.90 -21.79
C GLY A 65 -27.78 2.39 -21.55
N ALA A 66 -28.69 3.01 -22.30
CA ALA A 66 -29.06 4.40 -22.11
C ALA A 66 -30.59 4.50 -22.01
N TYR A 67 -31.09 4.81 -20.82
CA TYR A 67 -32.50 5.17 -20.59
C TYR A 67 -32.62 6.70 -20.59
N GLY A 68 -32.35 7.30 -21.75
CA GLY A 68 -32.24 8.75 -21.93
C GLY A 68 -33.60 9.48 -21.98
N PRO A 69 -33.61 10.77 -22.35
CA PRO A 69 -34.81 11.59 -22.47
C PRO A 69 -35.57 11.26 -23.78
N MET A 70 -35.94 10.00 -23.99
CA MET A 70 -36.66 9.56 -25.19
C MET A 70 -38.01 10.27 -25.36
N LEU A 71 -38.63 10.67 -24.26
CA LEU A 71 -39.90 11.39 -24.30
C LEU A 71 -39.75 12.87 -24.70
N SER A 72 -38.51 13.39 -24.76
CA SER A 72 -38.25 14.83 -24.99
C SER A 72 -38.97 15.42 -26.21
N PRO A 73 -39.00 14.79 -27.39
CA PRO A 73 -39.64 15.40 -28.57
C PRO A 73 -41.15 15.58 -28.39
N GLY A 74 -41.78 14.75 -27.56
CA GLY A 74 -43.22 14.73 -27.31
C GLY A 74 -43.67 15.47 -26.05
N PHE A 75 -42.82 16.28 -25.40
CA PHE A 75 -43.15 16.91 -24.11
C PHE A 75 -44.46 17.73 -24.14
N VAL A 76 -44.73 18.44 -25.23
CA VAL A 76 -45.95 19.25 -25.36
C VAL A 76 -47.19 18.36 -25.48
N GLU A 77 -47.11 17.29 -26.27
CA GLU A 77 -48.21 16.35 -26.50
C GLU A 77 -48.50 15.50 -25.25
N ILE A 78 -47.47 14.98 -24.59
CA ILE A 78 -47.59 14.20 -23.35
C ILE A 78 -48.18 15.05 -22.22
N ALA A 79 -47.75 16.32 -22.13
CA ALA A 79 -48.29 17.24 -21.14
C ALA A 79 -49.79 17.51 -21.38
N ALA A 80 -50.21 17.62 -22.64
CA ALA A 80 -51.61 17.77 -23.00
C ALA A 80 -52.46 16.51 -22.71
N GLU A 81 -51.94 15.30 -22.98
CA GLU A 81 -52.67 14.04 -22.73
C GLU A 81 -52.82 13.73 -21.24
N LEU A 82 -51.84 14.10 -20.41
CA LEU A 82 -51.86 13.88 -18.95
C LEU A 82 -52.52 15.05 -18.17
N ASP A 83 -53.02 16.08 -18.84
CA ASP A 83 -53.58 17.31 -18.24
C ASP A 83 -52.63 17.99 -17.24
N ILE A 84 -51.35 18.11 -17.61
CA ILE A 84 -50.29 18.73 -16.80
C ILE A 84 -49.54 19.81 -17.58
N THR A 85 -48.75 20.62 -16.86
CA THR A 85 -47.85 21.57 -17.53
C THR A 85 -46.57 20.88 -18.03
N VAL A 86 -45.96 21.43 -19.08
CA VAL A 86 -44.64 20.97 -19.56
C VAL A 86 -43.56 21.06 -18.48
N ASN A 87 -43.70 22.01 -17.54
CA ASN A 87 -42.80 22.14 -16.39
C ASN A 87 -42.94 20.94 -15.43
N THR A 88 -44.16 20.51 -15.13
CA THR A 88 -44.45 19.32 -14.30
C THR A 88 -43.90 18.04 -14.93
N LEU A 89 -43.94 17.93 -16.25
CA LEU A 89 -43.35 16.80 -16.99
C LEU A 89 -41.81 16.86 -16.99
N SER A 90 -41.22 18.06 -17.11
CA SER A 90 -39.78 18.28 -16.95
C SER A 90 -39.30 17.87 -15.55
N GLN A 91 -40.04 18.22 -14.51
CA GLN A 91 -39.75 17.81 -13.13
C GLN A 91 -39.79 16.29 -12.96
N ALA A 92 -40.71 15.60 -13.64
CA ALA A 92 -40.72 14.14 -13.65
C ALA A 92 -39.41 13.55 -14.22
N THR A 93 -38.88 14.16 -15.27
CA THR A 93 -37.57 13.80 -15.83
C THR A 93 -36.43 14.11 -14.86
N ALA A 94 -36.51 15.25 -14.14
CA ALA A 94 -35.54 15.60 -13.11
C ALA A 94 -35.49 14.54 -11.98
N TRP A 95 -36.64 14.07 -11.48
CA TRP A 95 -36.69 13.02 -10.46
C TRP A 95 -36.01 11.72 -10.89
N VAL A 96 -36.14 11.32 -12.16
CA VAL A 96 -35.42 10.15 -12.70
C VAL A 96 -33.92 10.35 -12.61
N ILE A 97 -33.42 11.52 -13.05
CA ILE A 97 -32.00 11.84 -13.03
C ILE A 97 -31.44 11.84 -11.60
N LEU A 98 -32.19 12.38 -10.63
CA LEU A 98 -31.81 12.35 -9.22
C LEU A 98 -31.64 10.91 -8.71
N LEU A 99 -32.60 10.03 -9.02
CA LEU A 99 -32.54 8.64 -8.58
C LEU A 99 -31.41 7.87 -9.25
N ILE A 100 -31.12 8.11 -10.53
CA ILE A 100 -29.93 7.55 -11.20
C ILE A 100 -28.68 7.94 -10.38
N GLY A 101 -28.54 9.23 -10.04
CA GLY A 101 -27.42 9.72 -9.23
C GLY A 101 -27.29 9.07 -7.84
N LEU A 102 -28.39 8.94 -7.10
CA LEU A 102 -28.38 8.37 -5.74
C LEU A 102 -28.15 6.86 -5.76
N SER A 103 -28.75 6.14 -6.71
CA SER A 103 -28.62 4.69 -6.85
C SER A 103 -27.20 4.26 -7.21
N LEU A 104 -26.40 5.11 -7.85
CA LEU A 104 -24.98 4.85 -8.14
C LEU A 104 -24.14 4.64 -6.88
N PHE A 105 -24.38 5.41 -5.82
CA PHE A 105 -23.68 5.27 -4.54
C PHE A 105 -23.99 3.95 -3.84
N ILE A 106 -25.11 3.29 -4.18
CA ILE A 106 -25.55 2.03 -3.57
C ILE A 106 -25.08 0.83 -4.41
N PHE A 107 -25.34 0.84 -5.72
CA PHE A 107 -25.05 -0.31 -6.57
C PHE A 107 -23.55 -0.52 -6.82
N ASN A 108 -22.74 0.54 -6.82
CA ASN A 108 -21.29 0.38 -7.05
C ASN A 108 -20.58 -0.38 -5.90
N PRO A 109 -20.79 -0.05 -4.61
CA PRO A 109 -20.29 -0.87 -3.51
C PRO A 109 -20.79 -2.31 -3.51
N ILE A 110 -22.06 -2.53 -3.85
CA ILE A 110 -22.65 -3.89 -3.94
C ILE A 110 -21.97 -4.68 -5.06
N ALA A 111 -21.77 -4.08 -6.23
CA ALA A 111 -21.07 -4.70 -7.35
C ALA A 111 -19.64 -5.08 -7.01
N LYS A 112 -18.95 -4.25 -6.21
CA LYS A 112 -17.58 -4.50 -5.73
C LYS A 112 -17.51 -5.69 -4.76
N LYS A 113 -18.54 -5.89 -3.92
CA LYS A 113 -18.56 -6.98 -2.94
C LYS A 113 -19.05 -8.31 -3.54
N VAL A 114 -20.17 -8.29 -4.26
CA VAL A 114 -20.95 -9.48 -4.67
C VAL A 114 -20.67 -9.89 -6.14
N GLY A 115 -20.07 -9.00 -6.94
CA GLY A 115 -19.89 -9.18 -8.37
C GLY A 115 -20.86 -8.32 -9.19
N ARG A 116 -20.53 -8.09 -10.46
CA ARG A 116 -21.25 -7.13 -11.33
C ARG A 116 -22.48 -7.76 -11.98
N ARG A 117 -22.47 -9.07 -12.23
CA ARG A 117 -23.56 -9.75 -12.95
C ARG A 117 -24.89 -9.77 -12.19
N PRO A 118 -24.95 -10.09 -10.88
CA PRO A 118 -26.18 -9.96 -10.10
C PRO A 118 -26.79 -8.56 -10.21
N VAL A 119 -25.93 -7.53 -10.18
CA VAL A 119 -26.34 -6.13 -10.24
C VAL A 119 -26.94 -5.80 -11.62
N TYR A 120 -26.32 -6.23 -12.72
CA TYR A 120 -26.89 -6.06 -14.07
C TYR A 120 -28.21 -6.80 -14.26
N ALA A 121 -28.33 -8.04 -13.77
CA ALA A 121 -29.56 -8.82 -13.88
C ALA A 121 -30.73 -8.18 -13.12
N ILE A 122 -30.50 -7.75 -11.87
CA ILE A 122 -31.50 -7.03 -11.06
C ILE A 122 -31.89 -5.72 -11.74
N SER A 123 -30.92 -4.99 -12.27
CA SER A 123 -31.14 -3.72 -12.99
C SER A 123 -32.00 -3.90 -14.24
N SER A 124 -31.74 -4.95 -15.04
CA SER A 124 -32.58 -5.30 -16.20
C SER A 124 -34.02 -5.62 -15.82
N ILE A 125 -34.24 -6.33 -14.70
CA ILE A 125 -35.58 -6.66 -14.21
C ILE A 125 -36.31 -5.39 -13.79
N ILE A 126 -35.65 -4.49 -13.05
CA ILE A 126 -36.21 -3.19 -12.67
C ILE A 126 -36.57 -2.38 -13.92
N MET A 127 -35.70 -2.35 -14.93
CA MET A 127 -35.95 -1.61 -16.16
C MET A 127 -37.09 -2.17 -17.00
N LEU A 128 -37.19 -3.50 -17.11
CA LEU A 128 -38.27 -4.18 -17.82
C LEU A 128 -39.62 -3.93 -17.13
N THR A 129 -39.69 -4.19 -15.82
CA THR A 129 -40.92 -4.02 -15.05
C THR A 129 -41.35 -2.56 -14.96
N GLY A 130 -40.39 -1.64 -14.84
CA GLY A 130 -40.64 -0.20 -14.84
C GLY A 130 -41.15 0.32 -16.19
N SER A 131 -40.62 -0.18 -17.31
CA SER A 131 -41.10 0.19 -18.65
C SER A 131 -42.52 -0.30 -18.92
N VAL A 132 -42.84 -1.54 -18.50
CA VAL A 132 -44.21 -2.07 -18.60
C VAL A 132 -45.18 -1.29 -17.71
N TRP A 133 -44.78 -0.97 -16.48
CA TRP A 133 -45.59 -0.17 -15.57
C TRP A 133 -45.87 1.23 -16.14
N GLY A 134 -44.85 1.89 -16.69
CA GLY A 134 -45.01 3.20 -17.32
C GLY A 134 -45.93 3.17 -18.54
N ALA A 135 -45.87 2.13 -19.37
CA ALA A 135 -46.74 1.98 -20.54
C ALA A 135 -48.23 1.81 -20.19
N VAL A 136 -48.53 1.17 -19.05
CA VAL A 136 -49.91 0.93 -18.57
C VAL A 136 -50.44 2.09 -17.73
N SER A 137 -49.59 3.03 -17.33
CA SER A 137 -49.99 4.17 -16.50
C SER A 137 -50.97 5.11 -17.21
N GLN A 138 -52.00 5.56 -16.47
CA GLN A 138 -53.02 6.51 -16.94
C GLN A 138 -52.99 7.83 -16.16
N ASP A 139 -52.48 7.81 -14.93
CA ASP A 139 -52.36 9.01 -14.08
C ASP A 139 -50.91 9.47 -13.96
N TYR A 140 -50.70 10.78 -13.82
CA TYR A 140 -49.35 11.36 -13.63
C TYR A 140 -48.59 10.76 -12.43
N GLY A 141 -49.26 10.52 -11.30
CA GLY A 141 -48.61 9.95 -10.12
C GLY A 141 -48.05 8.54 -10.37
N THR A 142 -48.83 7.69 -11.04
CA THR A 142 -48.42 6.33 -11.42
C THR A 142 -47.32 6.37 -12.49
N PHE A 143 -47.44 7.28 -13.46
CA PHE A 143 -46.41 7.53 -14.47
C PHE A 143 -45.08 7.95 -13.80
N LEU A 144 -45.10 8.94 -12.91
CA LEU A 144 -43.92 9.39 -12.18
C LEU A 144 -43.29 8.27 -11.35
N ALA A 145 -44.09 7.50 -10.62
CA ALA A 145 -43.60 6.37 -9.82
C ALA A 145 -42.87 5.32 -10.68
N SER A 146 -43.45 4.96 -11.83
CA SER A 146 -42.83 4.02 -12.77
C SER A 146 -41.50 4.54 -13.31
N ARG A 147 -41.39 5.85 -13.57
CA ARG A 147 -40.18 6.53 -14.05
C ARG A 147 -39.09 6.56 -12.98
N ILE A 148 -39.45 6.89 -11.73
CA ILE A 148 -38.54 6.88 -10.58
C ILE A 148 -37.99 5.46 -10.35
N TYR A 149 -38.87 4.46 -10.34
CA TYR A 149 -38.49 3.06 -10.20
C TYR A 149 -37.53 2.62 -11.33
N SER A 150 -37.83 3.02 -12.56
CA SER A 150 -36.98 2.78 -13.74
C SER A 150 -35.60 3.45 -13.61
N GLY A 151 -35.52 4.65 -13.03
CA GLY A 151 -34.26 5.36 -12.78
C GLY A 151 -33.28 4.59 -11.88
N VAL A 152 -33.78 3.83 -10.90
CA VAL A 152 -32.95 2.99 -10.02
C VAL A 152 -32.22 1.90 -10.81
N GLY A 153 -32.90 1.28 -11.78
CA GLY A 153 -32.33 0.22 -12.61
C GLY A 153 -31.35 0.73 -13.68
N MET A 154 -31.35 2.02 -13.98
CA MET A 154 -30.45 2.60 -14.99
C MET A 154 -29.02 2.83 -14.45
N ALA A 155 -28.88 3.07 -13.14
CA ALA A 155 -27.60 3.45 -12.52
C ALA A 155 -26.43 2.49 -12.85
N PRO A 156 -26.56 1.15 -12.76
CA PRO A 156 -25.44 0.25 -13.04
C PRO A 156 -24.92 0.28 -14.49
N TYR A 157 -25.76 0.66 -15.45
CA TYR A 157 -25.39 0.79 -16.86
C TYR A 157 -24.52 2.02 -17.17
N GLU A 158 -24.52 3.03 -16.31
CA GLU A 158 -23.69 4.23 -16.46
C GLU A 158 -22.26 4.08 -15.92
N VAL A 159 -21.99 3.09 -15.06
CA VAL A 159 -20.73 3.06 -14.28
C VAL A 159 -19.98 1.72 -14.29
N LEU A 160 -20.65 0.57 -14.42
CA LEU A 160 -20.02 -0.74 -14.15
C LEU A 160 -19.20 -1.34 -15.31
N VAL A 161 -18.42 -0.55 -16.06
CA VAL A 161 -17.60 -1.03 -17.18
C VAL A 161 -16.11 -1.04 -16.83
N GLN A 162 -15.41 -2.13 -17.17
CA GLN A 162 -13.95 -2.28 -17.00
C GLN A 162 -13.29 -2.64 -18.34
N TYR A 163 -12.15 -2.02 -18.61
CA TYR A 163 -11.32 -2.26 -19.79
C TYR A 163 -9.84 -2.32 -19.40
N PHE A 164 -9.02 -3.01 -20.21
CA PHE A 164 -7.57 -3.08 -20.05
C PHE A 164 -6.91 -1.70 -20.04
N VAL A 165 -5.91 -1.50 -19.18
CA VAL A 165 -5.23 -0.21 -18.94
C VAL A 165 -4.58 0.39 -20.20
N HIS A 166 -4.03 -0.45 -21.08
CA HIS A 166 -3.31 -0.02 -22.29
C HIS A 166 -4.22 0.38 -23.46
N GLU A 167 -5.51 0.04 -23.40
CA GLU A 167 -6.54 0.45 -24.37
C GLU A 167 -7.70 1.20 -23.67
N ARG A 168 -7.51 1.61 -22.42
CA ARG A 168 -8.57 2.09 -21.52
C ARG A 168 -9.21 3.37 -22.04
N ALA A 169 -8.41 4.34 -22.48
CA ALA A 169 -8.92 5.61 -22.99
C ALA A 169 -9.76 5.41 -24.26
N THR A 170 -9.26 4.62 -25.23
CA THR A 170 -9.97 4.32 -26.49
C THR A 170 -11.24 3.50 -26.26
N ARG A 171 -11.21 2.50 -25.37
CA ARG A 171 -12.39 1.68 -25.07
C ARG A 171 -13.41 2.44 -24.22
N ILE A 172 -12.99 3.30 -23.29
CA ILE A 172 -13.87 4.26 -22.60
C ILE A 172 -14.48 5.24 -23.58
N ALA A 173 -13.73 5.69 -24.59
CA ALA A 173 -14.26 6.56 -25.63
C ALA A 173 -15.32 5.83 -26.47
N ILE A 174 -15.09 4.58 -26.89
CA ILE A 174 -16.09 3.75 -27.58
C ILE A 174 -17.33 3.54 -26.70
N TRP A 175 -17.15 3.29 -25.41
CA TRP A 175 -18.26 3.17 -24.45
C TRP A 175 -19.08 4.46 -24.33
N ASN A 176 -18.41 5.60 -24.13
CA ASN A 176 -19.04 6.92 -24.08
C ASN A 176 -19.71 7.29 -25.42
N MET A 177 -19.13 6.87 -26.55
CA MET A 177 -19.73 7.03 -27.87
C MET A 177 -21.10 6.37 -27.89
N PHE A 178 -21.21 5.11 -27.46
CA PHE A 178 -22.49 4.41 -27.41
C PHE A 178 -23.47 5.07 -26.43
N LEU A 179 -22.99 5.58 -25.29
CA LEU A 179 -23.83 6.28 -24.33
C LEU A 179 -24.42 7.58 -24.90
N LEU A 180 -23.58 8.46 -25.46
CA LEU A 180 -23.99 9.77 -26.00
C LEU A 180 -24.82 9.64 -27.28
N CYS A 181 -24.40 8.75 -28.19
CA CYS A 181 -25.16 8.42 -29.38
C CYS A 181 -26.49 7.73 -29.02
N GLY A 182 -26.54 6.95 -27.93
CA GLY A 182 -27.77 6.35 -27.43
C GLY A 182 -28.78 7.38 -26.93
N ILE A 183 -28.31 8.39 -26.17
CA ILE A 183 -29.16 9.50 -25.68
C ILE A 183 -29.75 10.30 -26.86
N SER A 184 -28.92 10.69 -27.82
CA SER A 184 -29.35 11.52 -28.97
C SER A 184 -30.13 10.70 -30.01
N GLY A 185 -29.68 9.49 -30.30
CA GLY A 185 -30.33 8.57 -31.24
C GLY A 185 -31.67 8.05 -30.73
N GLY A 186 -31.80 7.84 -29.42
CA GLY A 186 -33.07 7.47 -28.78
C GLY A 186 -34.14 8.55 -28.96
N ALA A 187 -33.79 9.83 -28.78
CA ALA A 187 -34.71 10.95 -29.02
C ALA A 187 -35.09 11.08 -30.50
N LEU A 188 -34.16 10.82 -31.43
CA LEU A 188 -34.43 10.81 -32.88
C LEU A 188 -35.51 9.77 -33.25
N ILE A 189 -35.35 8.53 -32.80
CA ILE A 189 -36.30 7.44 -33.10
C ILE A 189 -37.63 7.65 -32.37
N ALA A 190 -37.57 8.09 -31.12
CA ALA A 190 -38.76 8.30 -30.30
C ALA A 190 -39.69 9.38 -30.88
N GLY A 191 -39.17 10.43 -31.53
CA GLY A 191 -40.01 11.45 -32.17
C GLY A 191 -40.99 10.87 -33.20
N TYR A 192 -40.54 9.90 -34.03
CA TYR A 192 -41.41 9.21 -34.99
C TYR A 192 -42.39 8.25 -34.31
N ILE A 193 -41.94 7.52 -33.30
CA ILE A 193 -42.81 6.60 -32.55
C ILE A 193 -43.93 7.37 -31.86
N ILE A 194 -43.62 8.53 -31.25
CA ILE A 194 -44.60 9.35 -30.55
C ILE A 194 -45.64 9.89 -31.55
N GLU A 195 -45.22 10.42 -32.71
CA GLU A 195 -46.15 10.97 -33.71
C GLU A 195 -47.05 9.90 -34.36
N ASP A 196 -46.51 8.71 -34.67
CA ASP A 196 -47.27 7.68 -35.39
C ASP A 196 -48.07 6.73 -34.47
N GLN A 197 -47.52 6.39 -33.31
CA GLN A 197 -48.06 5.34 -32.42
C GLN A 197 -48.46 5.88 -31.05
N GLY A 198 -48.04 7.08 -30.67
CA GLY A 198 -48.25 7.66 -29.35
C GLY A 198 -47.12 7.35 -28.38
N TRP A 199 -46.95 8.20 -27.36
CA TRP A 199 -45.79 8.14 -26.46
C TRP A 199 -45.71 6.86 -25.61
N LYS A 200 -46.84 6.21 -25.28
CA LYS A 200 -46.86 4.95 -24.53
C LYS A 200 -46.08 3.84 -25.24
N TRP A 201 -46.09 3.83 -26.58
CA TRP A 201 -45.34 2.85 -27.38
C TRP A 201 -43.83 3.00 -27.25
N THR A 202 -43.31 4.19 -26.94
CA THR A 202 -41.87 4.35 -26.66
C THR A 202 -41.44 3.53 -25.45
N LEU A 203 -42.28 3.48 -24.39
CA LEU A 203 -42.02 2.67 -23.20
C LEU A 203 -42.20 1.17 -23.46
N ILE A 204 -43.16 0.79 -24.31
CA ILE A 204 -43.35 -0.61 -24.75
C ILE A 204 -42.11 -1.10 -25.50
N TRP A 205 -41.60 -0.31 -26.46
CA TRP A 205 -40.37 -0.65 -27.19
C TRP A 205 -39.16 -0.77 -26.25
N CYS A 206 -39.03 0.12 -25.25
CA CYS A 206 -38.01 -0.05 -24.20
C CYS A 206 -38.19 -1.38 -23.45
N GLY A 207 -39.41 -1.72 -23.05
CA GLY A 207 -39.74 -2.99 -22.40
C GLY A 207 -39.34 -4.19 -23.26
N ILE A 208 -39.61 -4.18 -24.57
CA ILE A 208 -39.21 -5.24 -25.49
C ILE A 208 -37.68 -5.36 -25.55
N LEU A 209 -36.96 -4.25 -25.70
CA LEU A 209 -35.50 -4.24 -25.76
C LEU A 209 -34.87 -4.76 -24.46
N PHE A 210 -35.37 -4.35 -23.30
CA PHE A 210 -34.91 -4.89 -22.01
C PHE A 210 -35.33 -6.34 -21.78
N GLY A 211 -36.48 -6.75 -22.33
CA GLY A 211 -36.95 -8.14 -22.32
C GLY A 211 -36.06 -9.06 -23.16
N ILE A 212 -35.43 -8.55 -24.21
CA ILE A 212 -34.39 -9.24 -24.99
C ILE A 212 -33.02 -9.15 -24.29
N LEU A 213 -32.69 -8.00 -23.70
CA LEU A 213 -31.42 -7.80 -23.00
C LEU A 213 -31.28 -8.71 -21.77
N LEU A 214 -32.35 -8.92 -21.00
CA LEU A 214 -32.33 -9.74 -19.79
C LEU A 214 -31.83 -11.18 -20.05
N PRO A 215 -32.39 -11.96 -20.99
CA PRO A 215 -31.86 -13.29 -21.32
C PRO A 215 -30.45 -13.20 -21.93
N LEU A 216 -30.11 -12.16 -22.69
CA LEU A 216 -28.74 -11.97 -23.19
C LEU A 216 -27.72 -11.80 -22.05
N VAL A 217 -28.04 -10.99 -21.04
CA VAL A 217 -27.20 -10.81 -19.85
C VAL A 217 -27.11 -12.09 -19.02
N ILE A 218 -28.21 -12.85 -18.90
CA ILE A 218 -28.22 -14.10 -18.14
C ILE A 218 -27.41 -15.19 -18.86
N PHE A 219 -27.53 -15.36 -20.17
CA PHE A 219 -26.95 -16.50 -20.88
C PHE A 219 -25.59 -16.24 -21.55
N PHE A 220 -25.24 -14.98 -21.84
CA PHE A 220 -24.06 -14.67 -22.65
C PHE A 220 -23.04 -13.74 -21.98
N VAL A 221 -23.39 -13.08 -20.86
CA VAL A 221 -22.46 -12.18 -20.16
C VAL A 221 -21.84 -12.91 -18.96
N PRO A 222 -20.54 -13.25 -19.01
CA PRO A 222 -19.84 -13.82 -17.86
C PRO A 222 -19.59 -12.77 -16.77
N GLU A 223 -19.27 -13.22 -15.55
CA GLU A 223 -18.88 -12.32 -14.47
C GLU A 223 -17.57 -11.57 -14.83
N THR A 224 -17.55 -10.27 -14.56
CA THR A 224 -16.46 -9.37 -14.94
C THR A 224 -15.62 -8.91 -13.74
N ALA A 225 -16.09 -9.15 -12.51
CA ALA A 225 -15.27 -8.98 -11.32
C ALA A 225 -14.22 -10.09 -11.25
N TYR A 226 -12.94 -9.71 -11.15
CA TYR A 226 -11.82 -10.64 -11.05
C TYR A 226 -10.84 -10.21 -9.95
N ARG A 227 -10.48 -11.14 -9.06
CA ARG A 227 -9.47 -10.92 -8.01
C ARG A 227 -8.09 -11.03 -8.63
N ARG A 228 -7.53 -9.90 -9.05
CA ARG A 228 -6.16 -9.86 -9.57
C ARG A 228 -5.20 -10.15 -8.42
N GLN A 229 -4.52 -11.30 -8.50
CA GLN A 229 -3.35 -11.56 -7.65
C GLN A 229 -2.33 -10.44 -7.85
N SER A 230 -1.77 -9.99 -6.74
CA SER A 230 -0.69 -8.99 -6.74
C SER A 230 0.49 -9.55 -7.54
N TRP A 231 1.27 -8.68 -8.20
CA TRP A 231 2.42 -9.13 -8.99
C TRP A 231 3.45 -9.90 -8.13
N GLU A 232 3.49 -9.59 -6.84
CA GLU A 232 4.28 -10.27 -5.82
C GLU A 232 3.86 -11.74 -5.62
N GLU A 233 2.56 -12.04 -5.67
CA GLU A 233 2.04 -13.43 -5.64
C GLU A 233 2.39 -14.21 -6.90
N ARG A 234 2.50 -13.55 -8.06
CA ARG A 234 2.91 -14.20 -9.33
C ARG A 234 4.40 -14.52 -9.38
N LEU A 235 5.25 -13.64 -8.84
CA LEU A 235 6.70 -13.91 -8.76
C LEU A 235 7.01 -15.11 -7.87
N MET A 236 6.21 -15.32 -6.81
CA MET A 236 6.29 -16.52 -5.97
C MET A 236 5.94 -17.81 -6.73
N THR A 237 5.05 -17.74 -7.73
CA THR A 237 4.68 -18.89 -8.57
C THR A 237 5.67 -19.14 -9.72
N ILE A 238 6.33 -18.09 -10.22
CA ILE A 238 7.32 -18.18 -11.31
C ILE A 238 8.69 -18.60 -10.75
N GLY A 239 9.11 -18.08 -9.59
CA GLY A 239 10.40 -18.38 -8.98
C GLY A 239 10.62 -19.86 -8.61
N THR A 240 9.55 -20.64 -8.48
CA THR A 240 9.62 -22.09 -8.28
C THR A 240 9.92 -22.91 -9.55
N ASN A 241 9.81 -22.31 -10.74
CA ASN A 241 9.94 -23.05 -12.02
C ASN A 241 11.33 -23.01 -12.66
N ASP A 242 12.13 -21.96 -12.41
CA ASP A 242 13.46 -21.86 -13.03
C ASP A 242 14.52 -22.80 -12.42
N SER A 243 14.18 -23.50 -11.33
CA SER A 243 15.01 -24.55 -10.73
C SER A 243 14.81 -25.95 -11.34
N LYS A 244 13.96 -26.13 -12.37
CA LYS A 244 13.79 -27.42 -13.07
C LYS A 244 14.10 -27.31 -14.57
N GLY A 245 15.36 -27.03 -14.88
CA GLY A 245 15.93 -27.22 -16.21
C GLY A 245 17.25 -27.96 -16.12
N GLU A 246 17.23 -29.29 -16.00
CA GLU A 246 18.43 -30.13 -16.10
C GLU A 246 18.69 -30.55 -17.56
N LEU A 247 19.95 -30.37 -17.97
CA LEU A 247 20.58 -31.01 -19.13
C LEU A 247 20.82 -32.52 -18.86
N PRO A 248 21.03 -33.34 -19.91
CA PRO A 248 20.59 -34.73 -19.93
C PRO A 248 21.68 -35.74 -19.57
N GLU A 249 21.35 -36.86 -18.91
CA GLU A 249 21.93 -38.17 -19.28
C GLU A 249 21.21 -39.42 -18.70
N LYS A 250 20.76 -40.27 -19.64
CA LYS A 250 20.76 -41.75 -19.73
C LYS A 250 20.52 -42.67 -18.50
N LYS A 251 19.42 -43.45 -18.64
CA LYS A 251 19.25 -44.93 -18.50
C LYS A 251 19.92 -45.62 -17.29
N ALA A 252 19.24 -46.33 -16.39
CA ALA A 252 18.57 -47.61 -16.63
C ALA A 252 18.18 -48.28 -15.28
N THR A 253 17.26 -49.25 -15.41
CA THR A 253 16.96 -50.43 -14.55
C THR A 253 15.99 -50.33 -13.37
N ASN A 254 14.96 -51.17 -13.49
CA ASN A 254 13.84 -51.50 -12.60
C ASN A 254 14.29 -52.21 -11.31
N VAL A 255 13.58 -51.96 -10.21
CA VAL A 255 13.07 -53.01 -9.29
C VAL A 255 11.76 -52.51 -8.66
N GLU A 256 10.76 -53.40 -8.62
CA GLU A 256 9.42 -53.22 -8.06
C GLU A 256 9.41 -53.21 -6.52
N HIS A 257 8.58 -52.35 -5.92
CA HIS A 257 7.84 -52.65 -4.69
C HIS A 257 6.49 -51.88 -4.67
N LYS A 258 5.38 -52.63 -4.70
CA LYS A 258 4.03 -52.28 -4.18
C LYS A 258 4.08 -52.44 -2.65
N GLU A 259 3.38 -51.74 -1.75
CA GLU A 259 2.06 -51.06 -1.63
C GLU A 259 2.18 -50.24 -0.29
N GLU A 260 1.64 -49.03 -0.06
CA GLU A 260 0.25 -48.60 0.23
C GLU A 260 0.23 -47.06 0.53
N PRO A 261 -0.94 -46.36 0.57
CA PRO A 261 -1.05 -44.95 0.18
C PRO A 261 -0.74 -43.96 1.31
N SER A 262 0.35 -43.20 1.16
CA SER A 262 0.52 -41.94 1.87
C SER A 262 0.05 -40.81 0.95
N VAL A 263 -0.84 -39.97 1.48
CA VAL A 263 -1.34 -38.75 0.83
C VAL A 263 -0.16 -37.81 0.64
N ALA A 264 0.44 -37.84 -0.55
CA ALA A 264 1.41 -36.84 -0.97
C ALA A 264 0.67 -35.50 -1.23
N PRO A 265 1.13 -34.37 -0.69
CA PRO A 265 0.62 -33.08 -1.13
C PRO A 265 1.07 -32.86 -2.58
N GLU A 266 0.10 -32.82 -3.49
CA GLU A 266 0.30 -32.49 -4.91
C GLU A 266 0.80 -31.04 -5.04
N THR A 267 2.12 -30.82 -4.96
CA THR A 267 2.75 -29.60 -5.48
C THR A 267 2.99 -29.77 -6.99
N GLY A 268 1.91 -29.72 -7.74
CA GLY A 268 1.92 -29.50 -9.19
C GLY A 268 1.29 -28.15 -9.48
N ILE A 269 1.95 -27.30 -10.26
CA ILE A 269 1.40 -26.05 -10.76
C ILE A 269 0.11 -26.36 -11.50
N GLN A 270 -1.03 -26.02 -10.89
CA GLN A 270 -2.28 -25.93 -11.63
C GLN A 270 -2.16 -24.72 -12.55
N VAL A 271 -1.78 -24.95 -13.81
CA VAL A 271 -2.10 -24.02 -14.90
C VAL A 271 -3.60 -23.77 -14.79
N GLU A 272 -3.99 -22.55 -14.43
CA GLU A 272 -5.40 -22.20 -14.19
C GLU A 272 -6.18 -22.52 -15.47
N LYS A 273 -6.93 -23.63 -15.45
CA LYS A 273 -7.72 -24.03 -16.62
C LYS A 273 -8.82 -22.99 -16.79
N LYS A 274 -9.03 -22.57 -18.05
CA LYS A 274 -10.16 -21.70 -18.39
C LYS A 274 -11.44 -22.31 -17.82
N ASP A 275 -12.18 -21.53 -17.04
CA ASP A 275 -13.44 -21.98 -16.47
C ASP A 275 -14.37 -22.41 -17.61
N SER A 276 -15.07 -23.53 -17.42
CA SER A 276 -16.11 -23.95 -18.36
C SER A 276 -17.13 -22.83 -18.51
N PHE A 277 -17.65 -22.61 -19.73
CA PHE A 277 -18.60 -21.54 -20.04
C PHE A 277 -19.77 -21.50 -19.01
N PHE A 278 -20.29 -22.67 -18.62
CA PHE A 278 -21.34 -22.79 -17.60
C PHE A 278 -20.90 -22.40 -16.18
N ARG A 279 -19.62 -22.59 -15.82
CA ARG A 279 -19.06 -22.15 -14.52
C ARG A 279 -18.87 -20.64 -14.48
N SER A 280 -18.44 -20.04 -15.59
CA SER A 280 -18.36 -18.57 -15.74
C SER A 280 -19.73 -17.87 -15.72
N LEU A 281 -20.81 -18.62 -15.99
CA LEU A 281 -22.21 -18.16 -15.98
C LEU A 281 -22.93 -18.42 -14.65
N ARG A 282 -22.23 -18.69 -13.55
CA ARG A 282 -22.87 -18.77 -12.22
C ARG A 282 -23.42 -17.42 -11.80
N PHE A 283 -24.68 -17.39 -11.34
CA PHE A 283 -25.35 -16.16 -10.94
C PHE A 283 -24.57 -15.42 -9.86
N TYR A 284 -23.98 -16.17 -8.92
CA TYR A 284 -23.11 -15.65 -7.87
C TYR A 284 -21.81 -16.46 -7.83
N SER A 285 -20.67 -15.76 -7.83
CA SER A 285 -19.32 -16.35 -7.92
C SER A 285 -18.50 -16.20 -6.63
N GLY A 286 -19.05 -15.57 -5.59
CA GLY A 286 -18.39 -15.38 -4.29
C GLY A 286 -18.23 -13.91 -3.88
N VAL A 287 -17.54 -13.67 -2.75
CA VAL A 287 -17.22 -12.34 -2.25
C VAL A 287 -15.84 -11.91 -2.76
N TYR A 288 -15.75 -10.75 -3.41
CA TYR A 288 -14.51 -10.24 -4.01
C TYR A 288 -13.69 -9.34 -3.09
N THR A 289 -14.29 -8.81 -2.01
CA THR A 289 -13.62 -7.95 -1.03
C THR A 289 -14.18 -8.18 0.37
N GLU A 290 -13.31 -8.33 1.36
CA GLU A 290 -13.68 -8.61 2.75
C GLU A 290 -14.04 -7.34 3.55
N THR A 291 -13.74 -6.15 3.00
CA THR A 291 -14.06 -4.87 3.64
C THR A 291 -15.57 -4.70 3.88
N PRO A 292 -15.99 -4.17 5.04
CA PRO A 292 -17.40 -3.97 5.35
C PRO A 292 -18.03 -2.95 4.38
N LEU A 293 -19.30 -3.20 3.99
CA LEU A 293 -20.00 -2.44 2.94
C LEU A 293 -20.10 -0.93 3.23
N TRP A 294 -20.29 -0.55 4.49
CA TRP A 294 -20.42 0.86 4.89
C TRP A 294 -19.12 1.65 4.63
N LYS A 295 -17.95 1.00 4.76
CA LYS A 295 -16.65 1.60 4.43
C LYS A 295 -16.54 1.85 2.93
N ILE A 296 -16.90 0.85 2.11
CA ILE A 296 -16.90 0.99 0.64
C ILE A 296 -17.87 2.11 0.19
N PHE A 297 -19.02 2.23 0.86
CA PHE A 297 -20.02 3.26 0.59
C PHE A 297 -19.53 4.69 0.87
N LEU A 298 -18.71 4.89 1.91
CA LEU A 298 -18.18 6.22 2.28
C LEU A 298 -17.04 6.69 1.35
N ARG A 299 -16.30 5.78 0.70
CA ARG A 299 -15.11 6.16 -0.10
C ARG A 299 -15.39 7.20 -1.19
N PRO A 300 -16.43 7.08 -2.04
CA PRO A 300 -16.74 8.10 -3.04
C PRO A 300 -17.10 9.45 -2.43
N MET A 301 -17.70 9.49 -1.24
CA MET A 301 -18.07 10.73 -0.55
C MET A 301 -16.84 11.51 -0.06
N VAL A 302 -15.80 10.80 0.37
CA VAL A 302 -14.55 11.42 0.81
C VAL A 302 -13.75 11.92 -0.39
N ILE A 303 -13.58 11.09 -1.41
CA ILE A 303 -12.84 11.41 -2.64
C ILE A 303 -13.47 12.57 -3.42
N PHE A 304 -14.80 12.76 -3.31
CA PHE A 304 -15.50 13.88 -3.95
C PHE A 304 -14.86 15.25 -3.62
N TRP A 305 -14.35 15.42 -2.40
CA TRP A 305 -13.74 16.67 -1.96
C TRP A 305 -12.30 16.86 -2.45
N TYR A 306 -11.73 15.89 -3.14
CA TYR A 306 -10.41 16.03 -3.73
C TYR A 306 -10.46 17.07 -4.84
N PRO A 307 -9.54 18.05 -4.88
CA PRO A 307 -9.61 19.15 -5.84
C PRO A 307 -9.66 18.69 -7.31
N ALA A 308 -8.96 17.59 -7.65
CA ALA A 308 -8.99 17.00 -8.98
C ALA A 308 -10.38 16.44 -9.33
N VAL A 309 -11.00 15.71 -8.40
CA VAL A 309 -12.33 15.09 -8.56
C VAL A 309 -13.43 16.15 -8.53
N LEU A 310 -13.33 17.14 -7.64
CA LEU A 310 -14.26 18.27 -7.57
C LEU A 310 -14.22 19.10 -8.86
N TRP A 311 -13.03 19.38 -9.39
CA TRP A 311 -12.89 20.07 -10.67
C TRP A 311 -13.46 19.23 -11.83
N ALA A 312 -13.19 17.93 -11.85
CA ALA A 312 -13.76 17.01 -12.84
C ALA A 312 -15.29 16.96 -12.77
N PHE A 313 -15.85 16.87 -11.56
CA PHE A 313 -17.29 16.98 -11.28
C PHE A 313 -17.87 18.28 -11.81
N LEU A 314 -17.22 19.42 -11.56
CA LEU A 314 -17.69 20.72 -12.04
C LEU A 314 -17.64 20.81 -13.57
N LEU A 315 -16.53 20.43 -14.20
CA LEU A 315 -16.36 20.59 -15.64
C LEU A 315 -17.28 19.64 -16.42
N TYR A 316 -17.24 18.35 -16.09
CA TYR A 316 -18.09 17.35 -16.72
C TYR A 316 -19.57 17.55 -16.36
N GLY A 317 -19.86 17.81 -15.09
CA GLY A 317 -21.22 18.00 -14.59
C GLY A 317 -21.90 19.19 -15.25
N VAL A 318 -21.27 20.37 -15.24
CA VAL A 318 -21.83 21.57 -15.89
C VAL A 318 -22.06 21.34 -17.38
N THR A 319 -21.11 20.72 -18.09
CA THR A 319 -21.29 20.45 -19.54
C THR A 319 -22.45 19.52 -19.85
N LEU A 320 -22.60 18.41 -19.12
CA LEU A 320 -23.71 17.51 -19.35
C LEU A 320 -25.03 18.15 -18.93
N THR A 321 -25.06 18.82 -17.77
CA THR A 321 -26.27 19.49 -17.28
C THR A 321 -26.84 20.44 -18.33
N TRP A 322 -26.00 21.21 -19.04
CA TRP A 322 -26.48 22.06 -20.14
C TRP A 322 -27.00 21.29 -21.35
N ILE A 323 -26.43 20.12 -21.66
CA ILE A 323 -26.95 19.24 -22.72
C ILE A 323 -28.33 18.70 -22.35
N VAL A 324 -28.55 18.37 -21.08
CA VAL A 324 -29.87 17.96 -20.60
C VAL A 324 -30.88 19.12 -20.70
N VAL A 325 -30.46 20.36 -20.43
CA VAL A 325 -31.34 21.54 -20.66
C VAL A 325 -31.83 21.60 -22.09
N PHE A 326 -30.94 21.41 -23.08
CA PHE A 326 -31.36 21.39 -24.47
C PHE A 326 -32.44 20.34 -24.71
N SER A 327 -32.28 19.12 -24.17
CA SER A 327 -33.28 18.05 -24.35
C SER A 327 -34.66 18.41 -23.80
N VAL A 328 -34.74 19.22 -22.75
CA VAL A 328 -36.00 19.60 -22.10
C VAL A 328 -36.65 20.82 -22.74
N VAL A 329 -35.83 21.76 -23.22
CA VAL A 329 -36.28 23.05 -23.72
C VAL A 329 -36.58 23.02 -25.23
N ASN A 330 -35.89 22.15 -26.00
CA ASN A 330 -36.02 22.12 -27.47
C ASN A 330 -37.47 21.88 -27.91
N ALA A 331 -38.21 20.98 -27.26
CA ALA A 331 -39.60 20.74 -27.61
C ALA A 331 -40.48 21.99 -27.43
N VAL A 332 -40.19 22.84 -26.43
CA VAL A 332 -40.93 24.10 -26.21
C VAL A 332 -40.53 25.16 -27.25
N ILE A 333 -39.24 25.26 -27.58
CA ILE A 333 -38.72 26.27 -28.52
C ILE A 333 -39.15 26.00 -29.96
N PHE A 334 -39.04 24.76 -30.44
CA PHE A 334 -39.22 24.44 -31.85
C PHE A 334 -40.68 24.18 -32.24
N THR A 335 -41.54 23.80 -31.29
CA THR A 335 -42.99 23.72 -31.54
C THR A 335 -43.66 25.10 -31.54
N ALA A 336 -43.04 26.10 -30.91
CA ALA A 336 -43.51 27.48 -30.91
C ALA A 336 -43.15 28.24 -32.21
N PRO A 337 -43.89 29.31 -32.56
CA PRO A 337 -43.51 30.21 -33.65
C PRO A 337 -42.13 30.84 -33.39
N PRO A 338 -41.24 30.95 -34.40
CA PRO A 338 -41.48 30.87 -35.85
C PRO A 338 -41.26 29.48 -36.49
N TYR A 339 -40.85 28.47 -35.73
CA TYR A 339 -40.43 27.18 -36.29
C TYR A 339 -41.60 26.21 -36.52
N ASN A 340 -42.55 26.14 -35.57
CA ASN A 340 -43.78 25.33 -35.67
C ASN A 340 -43.55 23.87 -36.10
N PHE A 341 -42.53 23.22 -35.54
CA PHE A 341 -42.19 21.85 -35.87
C PHE A 341 -43.19 20.85 -35.30
N SER A 342 -43.44 19.75 -36.04
CA SER A 342 -44.12 18.57 -35.53
C SER A 342 -43.23 17.80 -34.53
N VAL A 343 -43.78 16.75 -33.90
CA VAL A 343 -43.06 15.93 -32.92
C VAL A 343 -41.89 15.17 -33.57
N SER A 344 -42.07 14.58 -34.75
CA SER A 344 -40.98 13.94 -35.51
C SER A 344 -39.94 14.95 -36.00
N GLN A 345 -40.36 16.15 -36.42
CA GLN A 345 -39.44 17.24 -36.79
C GLN A 345 -38.62 17.71 -35.59
N THR A 346 -39.23 17.75 -34.40
CA THR A 346 -38.53 18.03 -33.14
C THR A 346 -37.54 16.90 -32.80
N GLY A 347 -37.91 15.64 -33.06
CA GLY A 347 -37.00 14.49 -32.94
C GLY A 347 -35.79 14.58 -33.87
N LEU A 348 -36.00 14.99 -35.13
CA LEU A 348 -34.97 15.19 -36.16
C LEU A 348 -33.88 16.20 -35.76
N ILE A 349 -34.16 17.14 -34.87
CA ILE A 349 -33.16 18.07 -34.33
C ILE A 349 -32.02 17.32 -33.62
N SER A 350 -32.32 16.15 -33.04
CA SER A 350 -31.34 15.28 -32.37
C SER A 350 -30.36 14.60 -33.35
N LEU A 351 -30.55 14.74 -34.67
CA LEU A 351 -29.61 14.25 -35.67
C LEU A 351 -28.27 15.00 -35.62
N SER A 352 -28.29 16.31 -35.40
CA SER A 352 -27.06 17.11 -35.30
C SER A 352 -26.16 16.69 -34.13
N PRO A 353 -26.65 16.59 -32.88
CA PRO A 353 -25.82 16.11 -31.78
C PRO A 353 -25.41 14.65 -31.96
N PHE A 354 -26.24 13.78 -32.55
CA PHE A 354 -25.86 12.40 -32.86
C PHE A 354 -24.63 12.31 -33.78
N ILE A 355 -24.62 13.06 -34.89
CA ILE A 355 -23.50 13.07 -35.85
C ILE A 355 -22.26 13.70 -35.22
N LEU A 356 -22.41 14.85 -34.56
CA LEU A 356 -21.27 15.59 -34.01
C LEU A 356 -20.70 14.95 -32.73
N SER A 357 -21.50 14.26 -31.91
CA SER A 357 -20.98 13.45 -30.80
C SER A 357 -20.22 12.24 -31.31
N PHE A 358 -20.71 11.57 -32.37
CA PHE A 358 -20.02 10.44 -32.99
C PHE A 358 -18.65 10.85 -33.55
N ILE A 359 -18.60 11.95 -34.31
CA ILE A 359 -17.34 12.50 -34.84
C ILE A 359 -16.42 12.97 -33.70
N GLY A 360 -16.97 13.67 -32.72
CA GLY A 360 -16.22 14.17 -31.56
C GLY A 360 -15.56 13.05 -30.76
N GLU A 361 -16.26 11.96 -30.51
CA GLU A 361 -15.73 10.82 -29.74
C GLU A 361 -14.68 10.02 -30.55
N LEU A 362 -14.87 9.88 -31.86
CA LEU A 362 -13.90 9.23 -32.75
C LEU A 362 -12.55 9.98 -32.81
N ILE A 363 -12.58 11.31 -32.71
CA ILE A 363 -11.39 12.16 -32.78
C ILE A 363 -10.76 12.36 -31.39
N SER A 364 -11.57 12.60 -30.36
CA SER A 364 -11.09 13.07 -29.05
C SER A 364 -10.15 12.08 -28.35
N GLY A 365 -10.45 10.78 -28.37
CA GLY A 365 -9.62 9.74 -27.76
C GLY A 365 -8.21 9.66 -28.36
N PRO A 366 -8.08 9.33 -29.67
CA PRO A 366 -6.77 9.24 -30.34
C PRO A 366 -5.97 10.55 -30.29
N LEU A 367 -6.64 11.70 -30.37
CA LEU A 367 -5.99 13.01 -30.25
C LEU A 367 -5.38 13.21 -28.86
N ASN A 368 -6.11 12.83 -27.80
CA ASN A 368 -5.66 12.94 -26.42
C ASN A 368 -4.41 12.08 -26.16
N ASP A 369 -4.43 10.81 -26.60
CA ASP A 369 -3.28 9.91 -26.50
C ASP A 369 -2.07 10.41 -27.29
N TRP A 370 -2.28 10.92 -28.50
CA TRP A 370 -1.21 11.48 -29.33
C TRP A 370 -0.55 12.71 -28.66
N ILE A 371 -1.34 13.62 -28.09
CA ILE A 371 -0.85 14.79 -27.34
C ILE A 371 -0.02 14.34 -26.13
N CYS A 372 -0.49 13.33 -25.38
CA CYS A 372 0.21 12.78 -24.24
C CYS A 372 1.61 12.24 -24.61
N LEU A 373 1.68 11.43 -25.68
CA LEU A 373 2.95 10.89 -26.17
C LEU A 373 3.89 11.98 -26.68
N TRP A 374 3.34 12.99 -27.35
CA TRP A 374 4.11 14.13 -27.85
C TRP A 374 4.68 14.97 -26.70
N LEU A 375 3.88 15.26 -25.67
CA LEU A 375 4.31 15.99 -24.48
C LEU A 375 5.33 15.20 -23.66
N ALA A 376 5.12 13.89 -23.47
CA ALA A 376 6.08 13.03 -22.78
C ALA A 376 7.44 12.98 -23.49
N LYS A 377 7.45 12.85 -24.82
CA LYS A 377 8.69 12.93 -25.63
C LYS A 377 9.39 14.27 -25.47
N LYS A 378 8.62 15.36 -25.38
CA LYS A 378 9.15 16.71 -25.18
C LYS A 378 9.62 16.93 -23.73
N ASN A 379 9.08 16.19 -22.76
CA ASN A 379 9.42 16.22 -21.34
C ASN A 379 10.48 15.18 -20.95
N ARG A 380 11.50 14.97 -21.80
CA ARG A 380 12.60 14.02 -21.54
C ARG A 380 12.13 12.59 -21.22
N GLY A 381 10.96 12.18 -21.71
CA GLY A 381 10.38 10.87 -21.45
C GLY A 381 9.48 10.81 -20.21
N VAL A 382 9.39 11.87 -19.41
CA VAL A 382 8.60 11.88 -18.17
C VAL A 382 7.13 12.19 -18.47
N TYR A 383 6.26 11.21 -18.25
CA TYR A 383 4.79 11.31 -18.37
C TYR A 383 4.17 11.89 -17.10
N GLU A 384 3.32 12.89 -17.25
CA GLU A 384 2.48 13.46 -16.19
C GLU A 384 0.99 13.32 -16.58
N PRO A 385 0.08 12.96 -15.66
CA PRO A 385 -1.38 12.87 -15.91
C PRO A 385 -1.96 14.16 -16.52
N GLU A 386 -1.36 15.29 -16.20
CA GLU A 386 -1.65 16.64 -16.70
C GLU A 386 -1.62 16.75 -18.23
N PHE A 387 -0.88 15.88 -18.91
CA PHE A 387 -0.79 15.89 -20.38
C PHE A 387 -2.11 15.50 -21.06
N ARG A 388 -3.09 14.99 -20.29
CA ARG A 388 -4.46 14.70 -20.73
C ARG A 388 -5.33 15.94 -20.92
N LEU A 389 -4.95 17.09 -20.37
CA LEU A 389 -5.80 18.30 -20.30
C LEU A 389 -5.83 19.22 -21.54
N PRO A 390 -4.81 19.29 -22.43
CA PRO A 390 -4.82 20.23 -23.55
C PRO A 390 -6.05 20.20 -24.49
N PRO A 391 -6.69 19.06 -24.77
CA PRO A 391 -7.91 19.03 -25.61
C PRO A 391 -9.11 19.80 -25.05
N ILE A 392 -9.08 20.20 -23.78
CA ILE A 392 -10.09 21.09 -23.16
C ILE A 392 -10.19 22.42 -23.91
N ILE A 393 -9.10 22.90 -24.55
CA ILE A 393 -9.16 24.12 -25.37
C ILE A 393 -10.14 23.96 -26.55
N ILE A 394 -10.17 22.77 -27.16
CA ILE A 394 -11.12 22.47 -28.26
C ILE A 394 -12.53 22.41 -27.71
N SER A 395 -12.73 21.75 -26.56
CA SER A 395 -14.02 21.74 -25.85
C SER A 395 -14.52 23.15 -25.56
N PHE A 396 -13.64 24.02 -25.04
CA PHE A 396 -13.96 25.41 -24.75
C PHE A 396 -14.45 26.17 -25.99
N LEU A 397 -13.72 26.09 -27.11
CA LEU A 397 -14.10 26.78 -28.35
C LEU A 397 -15.44 26.28 -28.90
N MET A 398 -15.64 24.96 -28.94
CA MET A 398 -16.88 24.36 -29.45
C MET A 398 -18.07 24.64 -28.51
N GLY A 399 -17.86 24.60 -27.19
CA GLY A 399 -18.91 24.87 -26.21
C GLY A 399 -19.34 26.32 -26.19
N VAL A 400 -18.40 27.28 -26.32
CA VAL A 400 -18.74 28.71 -26.45
C VAL A 400 -19.57 28.93 -27.72
N ALA A 401 -19.16 28.35 -28.85
CA ALA A 401 -19.93 28.44 -30.10
C ALA A 401 -21.32 27.80 -29.95
N GLY A 402 -21.43 26.67 -29.26
CA GLY A 402 -22.70 25.98 -29.04
C GLY A 402 -23.66 26.73 -28.12
N PHE A 403 -23.26 27.07 -26.90
CA PHE A 403 -24.16 27.66 -25.90
C PHE A 403 -24.58 29.10 -26.26
N PHE A 404 -23.62 29.97 -26.55
CA PHE A 404 -23.94 31.36 -26.93
C PHE A 404 -24.57 31.44 -28.32
N GLY A 405 -24.08 30.62 -29.27
CA GLY A 405 -24.61 30.57 -30.62
C GLY A 405 -26.08 30.13 -30.65
N PHE A 406 -26.46 29.13 -29.85
CA PHE A 406 -27.85 28.71 -29.76
C PHE A 406 -28.77 29.82 -29.22
N GLY A 407 -28.39 30.46 -28.11
CA GLY A 407 -29.18 31.54 -27.52
C GLY A 407 -29.40 32.71 -28.49
N ALA A 408 -28.34 33.09 -29.22
CA ALA A 408 -28.40 34.15 -30.22
C ALA A 408 -29.27 33.76 -31.44
N THR A 409 -29.06 32.57 -32.00
CA THR A 409 -29.74 32.11 -33.22
C THR A 409 -31.24 31.95 -33.02
N VAL A 410 -31.68 31.49 -31.85
CA VAL A 410 -33.11 31.40 -31.50
C VAL A 410 -33.71 32.79 -31.24
N HIS A 411 -33.01 33.66 -30.52
CA HIS A 411 -33.49 35.02 -30.23
C HIS A 411 -33.67 35.87 -31.49
N PHE A 412 -32.73 35.78 -32.44
CA PHE A 412 -32.82 36.46 -33.73
C PHE A 412 -33.69 35.71 -34.76
N GLN A 413 -34.36 34.63 -34.37
CA GLN A 413 -35.27 33.87 -35.24
C GLN A 413 -34.64 33.44 -36.56
N THR A 414 -33.36 33.06 -36.51
CA THR A 414 -32.62 32.63 -37.70
C THR A 414 -33.16 31.30 -38.23
N HIS A 415 -32.80 30.95 -39.47
CA HIS A 415 -33.16 29.66 -40.06
C HIS A 415 -32.80 28.50 -39.11
N TRP A 416 -33.69 27.50 -39.01
CA TRP A 416 -33.61 26.40 -38.04
C TRP A 416 -32.26 25.66 -38.02
N SER A 417 -31.52 25.67 -39.13
CA SER A 417 -30.20 25.06 -39.22
C SER A 417 -29.18 25.68 -38.25
N GLY A 418 -29.30 26.97 -37.92
CA GLY A 418 -28.40 27.66 -37.00
C GLY A 418 -28.48 27.11 -35.57
N PRO A 419 -29.64 27.16 -34.91
CA PRO A 419 -29.85 26.56 -33.58
C PRO A 419 -29.53 25.07 -33.55
N VAL A 420 -29.95 24.30 -34.56
CA VAL A 420 -29.72 22.86 -34.63
C VAL A 420 -28.21 22.54 -34.69
N LEU A 421 -27.42 23.27 -35.48
CA LEU A 421 -25.97 23.10 -35.54
C LEU A 421 -25.29 23.48 -34.22
N CYS A 422 -25.72 24.55 -33.57
CA CYS A 422 -25.19 24.98 -32.28
C CYS A 422 -25.43 23.93 -31.19
N PHE A 423 -26.60 23.28 -31.20
CA PHE A 423 -26.90 22.16 -30.31
C PHE A 423 -25.95 20.97 -30.52
N GLY A 424 -25.61 20.66 -31.77
CA GLY A 424 -24.61 19.64 -32.07
C GLY A 424 -23.18 20.01 -31.67
N LEU A 425 -22.77 21.28 -31.84
CA LEU A 425 -21.46 21.77 -31.37
C LEU A 425 -21.32 21.69 -29.84
N ALA A 426 -22.40 21.95 -29.10
CA ALA A 426 -22.43 21.79 -27.64
C ALA A 426 -22.21 20.32 -27.22
N ASN A 427 -22.76 19.36 -27.96
CA ASN A 427 -22.55 17.92 -27.72
C ASN A 427 -21.13 17.47 -28.11
N MET A 428 -20.58 18.01 -29.21
CA MET A 428 -19.18 17.76 -29.57
C MET A 428 -18.22 18.26 -28.50
N SER A 429 -18.49 19.41 -27.89
CA SER A 429 -17.72 19.94 -26.76
C SER A 429 -17.67 18.96 -25.60
N LEU A 430 -18.77 18.26 -25.29
CA LEU A 430 -18.79 17.26 -24.24
C LEU A 430 -17.85 16.09 -24.54
N ALA A 431 -17.79 15.60 -25.79
CA ALA A 431 -16.87 14.51 -26.17
C ALA A 431 -15.41 14.82 -25.82
N PHE A 432 -14.90 16.01 -26.20
CA PHE A 432 -13.53 16.43 -25.88
C PHE A 432 -13.28 16.67 -24.39
N SER A 433 -14.27 17.24 -23.70
CA SER A 433 -14.26 17.42 -22.24
C SER A 433 -14.14 16.06 -21.54
N ASN A 434 -14.97 15.11 -21.95
CA ASN A 434 -15.11 13.79 -21.37
C ASN A 434 -13.82 12.97 -21.46
N ALA A 435 -13.24 12.89 -22.66
CA ALA A 435 -11.97 12.21 -22.89
C ALA A 435 -10.83 12.77 -22.01
N SER A 436 -10.81 14.09 -21.81
CA SER A 436 -9.77 14.76 -21.03
C SER A 436 -9.97 14.58 -19.51
N VAL A 437 -11.19 14.76 -19.02
CA VAL A 437 -11.52 14.70 -17.59
C VAL A 437 -11.39 13.28 -17.05
N PHE A 438 -12.00 12.29 -17.73
CA PHE A 438 -11.91 10.91 -17.28
C PHE A 438 -10.49 10.36 -17.40
N GLY A 439 -9.78 10.68 -18.49
CA GLY A 439 -8.37 10.32 -18.63
C GLY A 439 -7.51 10.88 -17.50
N TYR A 440 -7.69 12.16 -17.17
CA TYR A 440 -6.97 12.82 -16.09
C TYR A 440 -7.24 12.20 -14.71
N VAL A 441 -8.52 12.02 -14.33
CA VAL A 441 -8.87 11.51 -12.99
C VAL A 441 -8.42 10.06 -12.81
N ILE A 442 -8.55 9.24 -13.85
CA ILE A 442 -8.08 7.85 -13.82
C ILE A 442 -6.56 7.78 -13.66
N ASP A 443 -5.81 8.61 -14.40
CA ASP A 443 -4.35 8.61 -14.35
C ASP A 443 -3.82 9.25 -13.04
N ALA A 444 -4.55 10.23 -12.48
CA ALA A 444 -4.23 10.86 -11.21
C ALA A 444 -4.54 9.98 -9.99
N HIS A 445 -5.62 9.19 -10.05
CA HIS A 445 -6.13 8.36 -8.94
C HIS A 445 -6.30 6.90 -9.38
N LYS A 446 -5.20 6.22 -9.74
CA LYS A 446 -5.25 4.86 -10.36
C LYS A 446 -5.92 3.81 -9.46
N GLU A 447 -5.55 3.78 -8.19
CA GLU A 447 -6.05 2.79 -7.21
C GLU A 447 -7.52 3.01 -6.84
N LEU A 448 -7.95 4.28 -6.82
CA LEU A 448 -9.30 4.71 -6.42
C LEU A 448 -10.15 5.14 -7.62
N SER A 449 -9.79 4.68 -8.83
CA SER A 449 -10.40 5.16 -10.08
C SER A 449 -11.90 4.85 -10.18
N GLU A 450 -12.38 3.77 -9.55
CA GLU A 450 -13.80 3.41 -9.52
C GLU A 450 -14.60 4.34 -8.59
N GLU A 451 -14.08 4.61 -7.40
CA GLU A 451 -14.70 5.50 -6.43
C GLU A 451 -14.71 6.95 -6.92
N ALA A 452 -13.64 7.39 -7.59
CA ALA A 452 -13.58 8.70 -8.22
C ALA A 452 -14.61 8.84 -9.36
N PHE A 453 -14.87 7.78 -10.13
CA PHE A 453 -15.88 7.79 -11.19
C PHE A 453 -17.30 7.93 -10.63
N VAL A 454 -17.61 7.26 -9.51
CA VAL A 454 -18.88 7.45 -8.80
C VAL A 454 -19.00 8.88 -8.28
N ALA A 455 -17.94 9.42 -7.69
CA ALA A 455 -17.93 10.78 -7.17
C ALA A 455 -18.20 11.84 -8.27
N ILE A 456 -17.61 11.69 -9.47
CA ILE A 456 -17.89 12.58 -10.60
C ILE A 456 -19.36 12.49 -11.04
N ASN A 457 -19.97 11.31 -10.98
CA ASN A 457 -21.37 11.12 -11.33
C ASN A 457 -22.37 11.71 -10.32
N ALA A 458 -21.91 12.24 -9.18
CA ALA A 458 -22.70 13.13 -8.34
C ALA A 458 -23.26 14.34 -9.12
N ARG A 459 -22.76 14.62 -10.34
CA ARG A 459 -23.30 15.61 -11.28
C ARG A 459 -24.81 15.51 -11.48
N ASN A 460 -25.40 14.33 -11.33
CA ASN A 460 -26.84 14.13 -11.51
C ASN A 460 -27.65 14.98 -10.50
N LEU A 461 -27.07 15.35 -9.35
CA LEU A 461 -27.64 16.31 -8.41
C LEU A 461 -27.71 17.74 -8.99
N LEU A 462 -26.67 18.17 -9.71
CA LEU A 462 -26.65 19.47 -10.40
C LEU A 462 -27.69 19.50 -11.53
N THR A 463 -27.74 18.42 -12.31
CA THR A 463 -28.70 18.28 -13.41
C THR A 463 -30.13 18.29 -12.92
N PHE A 464 -30.43 17.60 -11.81
CA PHE A 464 -31.75 17.65 -11.15
C PHE A 464 -32.14 19.08 -10.80
N GLY A 465 -31.29 19.79 -10.06
CA GLY A 465 -31.59 21.13 -9.56
C GLY A 465 -31.96 22.10 -10.67
N LEU A 466 -31.20 22.09 -11.78
CA LEU A 466 -31.47 22.96 -12.91
C LEU A 466 -32.69 22.55 -13.73
N THR A 467 -32.83 21.26 -14.04
CA THR A 467 -33.94 20.74 -14.86
C THR A 467 -35.30 20.99 -14.19
N TYR A 468 -35.31 21.14 -12.87
CA TYR A 468 -36.49 21.41 -12.07
C TYR A 468 -37.13 22.79 -12.35
N PHE A 469 -36.34 23.81 -12.70
CA PHE A 469 -36.84 25.19 -12.88
C PHE A 469 -36.53 25.81 -14.26
N VAL A 470 -35.81 25.12 -15.14
CA VAL A 470 -35.29 25.73 -16.38
C VAL A 470 -36.39 26.21 -17.33
N ASN A 471 -37.53 25.53 -17.43
CA ASN A 471 -38.64 25.94 -18.29
C ASN A 471 -39.30 27.23 -17.78
N ASP A 472 -39.50 27.36 -16.47
CA ASP A 472 -40.01 28.60 -15.87
C ASP A 472 -39.01 29.76 -16.04
N TRP A 473 -37.72 29.47 -15.91
CA TRP A 473 -36.68 30.47 -16.11
C TRP A 473 -36.64 30.96 -17.57
N LEU A 474 -36.76 30.04 -18.52
CA LEU A 474 -36.85 30.35 -19.94
C LEU A 474 -38.10 31.18 -20.28
N ALA A 475 -39.25 30.85 -19.69
CA ALA A 475 -40.48 31.60 -19.87
C ALA A 475 -40.39 33.04 -19.30
N ARG A 476 -39.71 33.23 -18.16
CA ARG A 476 -39.59 34.55 -17.49
C ARG A 476 -38.56 35.47 -18.14
N ASN A 477 -37.40 34.94 -18.50
CA ASN A 477 -36.23 35.75 -18.89
C ASN A 477 -35.88 35.63 -20.39
N GLY A 478 -36.52 34.71 -21.11
CA GLY A 478 -36.28 34.48 -22.52
C GLY A 478 -35.02 33.66 -22.81
N VAL A 479 -34.93 33.12 -24.02
CA VAL A 479 -33.89 32.18 -24.45
C VAL A 479 -32.49 32.81 -24.37
N LEU A 480 -32.33 34.06 -24.83
CA LEU A 480 -31.02 34.72 -24.88
C LEU A 480 -30.39 34.89 -23.49
N ALA A 481 -31.17 35.34 -22.50
CA ALA A 481 -30.68 35.57 -21.15
C ALA A 481 -30.26 34.26 -20.48
N VAL A 482 -31.07 33.21 -20.61
CA VAL A 482 -30.78 31.89 -20.05
C VAL A 482 -29.48 31.34 -20.65
N PHE A 483 -29.38 31.24 -21.97
CA PHE A 483 -28.21 30.65 -22.63
C PHE A 483 -26.93 31.48 -22.47
N ASN A 484 -27.03 32.81 -22.33
CA ASN A 484 -25.86 33.64 -21.98
C ASN A 484 -25.35 33.34 -20.56
N VAL A 485 -26.24 33.11 -19.60
CA VAL A 485 -25.85 32.70 -18.25
C VAL A 485 -25.23 31.30 -18.28
N LEU A 486 -25.84 30.35 -18.99
CA LEU A 486 -25.29 28.99 -19.14
C LEU A 486 -23.89 29.01 -19.77
N GLY A 487 -23.75 29.76 -20.87
CA GLY A 487 -22.48 29.96 -21.56
C GLY A 487 -21.42 30.64 -20.68
N SER A 488 -21.82 31.63 -19.87
CA SER A 488 -20.91 32.33 -18.96
C SER A 488 -20.39 31.43 -17.84
N VAL A 489 -21.26 30.58 -17.28
CA VAL A 489 -20.87 29.57 -16.28
C VAL A 489 -19.96 28.52 -16.90
N PHE A 490 -20.27 28.04 -18.11
CA PHE A 490 -19.40 27.13 -18.86
C PHE A 490 -18.01 27.74 -19.09
N VAL A 491 -17.93 29.01 -19.50
CA VAL A 491 -16.66 29.74 -19.68
C VAL A 491 -15.91 29.85 -18.35
N ALA A 492 -16.58 30.22 -17.26
CA ALA A 492 -15.96 30.37 -15.95
C ALA A 492 -15.33 29.07 -15.45
N VAL A 493 -16.01 27.93 -15.63
CA VAL A 493 -15.51 26.61 -15.22
C VAL A 493 -14.32 26.17 -16.08
N ASN A 494 -14.35 26.42 -17.39
CA ASN A 494 -13.26 26.05 -18.30
C ASN A 494 -12.00 26.92 -18.11
N ILE A 495 -12.14 28.24 -17.95
CA ILE A 495 -11.00 29.17 -17.76
C ILE A 495 -10.29 28.94 -16.41
N ARG A 496 -11.02 28.49 -15.39
CA ARG A 496 -10.43 28.18 -14.08
C ARG A 496 -9.63 26.88 -14.08
N GLY A 497 -9.82 26.01 -15.10
CA GLY A 497 -9.06 24.77 -15.29
C GLY A 497 -7.54 24.98 -15.44
N PRO A 498 -7.04 25.82 -16.36
CA PRO A 498 -5.62 26.12 -16.51
C PRO A 498 -4.96 26.77 -15.27
N ARG A 499 -5.70 27.52 -14.46
CA ARG A 499 -5.17 28.11 -13.21
C ARG A 499 -5.11 27.07 -12.09
N ASN A 500 -6.09 26.16 -12.07
CA ASN A 500 -6.09 24.95 -11.27
C ASN A 500 -5.00 23.94 -11.67
N TYR A 501 -4.33 24.08 -12.83
CA TYR A 501 -3.18 23.26 -13.22
C TYR A 501 -2.02 23.37 -12.21
N SER A 502 -1.70 24.59 -11.79
CA SER A 502 -0.67 24.85 -10.77
C SER A 502 -1.13 24.45 -9.36
N ILE A 503 -2.41 24.64 -9.06
CA ILE A 503 -3.01 24.34 -7.76
C ILE A 503 -3.22 22.83 -7.60
N ALA A 504 -3.58 22.08 -8.64
CA ALA A 504 -3.76 20.63 -8.62
C ALA A 504 -2.43 19.92 -8.33
N ARG A 505 -1.32 20.39 -8.91
CA ARG A 505 0.03 19.95 -8.56
C ARG A 505 0.39 20.31 -7.11
N GLN A 506 -0.04 21.47 -6.59
CA GLN A 506 0.14 21.87 -5.19
C GLN A 506 -0.78 21.15 -4.20
N THR A 507 -1.98 20.72 -4.61
CA THR A 507 -2.98 20.08 -3.74
C THR A 507 -2.88 18.57 -3.74
N ARG A 508 -2.27 17.94 -4.76
CA ARG A 508 -1.71 16.58 -4.61
C ARG A 508 -0.78 16.49 -3.39
N ARG A 509 -0.09 17.58 -3.02
CA ARG A 509 0.79 17.65 -1.84
C ARG A 509 0.04 17.51 -0.50
N ALA A 510 -1.17 18.08 -0.41
CA ALA A 510 -2.01 18.01 0.79
C ALA A 510 -2.86 16.73 0.82
N VAL A 511 -3.20 16.22 -0.37
CA VAL A 511 -4.04 15.05 -0.54
C VAL A 511 -3.25 13.75 -0.55
N VAL A 512 -1.92 13.71 -0.77
CA VAL A 512 -1.15 12.47 -0.49
C VAL A 512 -1.35 12.03 0.95
N GLY A 513 -1.40 12.96 1.92
CA GLY A 513 -1.77 12.62 3.30
C GLY A 513 -3.19 12.10 3.45
N ALA A 514 -4.14 12.59 2.65
CA ALA A 514 -5.56 12.22 2.68
C ALA A 514 -5.93 10.99 1.81
N GLU A 515 -5.17 10.71 0.74
CA GLU A 515 -5.23 9.57 -0.17
C GLU A 515 -4.56 8.38 0.47
N VAL A 516 -3.39 8.60 1.07
CA VAL A 516 -2.84 7.73 2.10
C VAL A 516 -3.94 7.58 3.15
N TRP A 517 -4.42 8.61 3.84
CA TRP A 517 -5.51 8.44 4.82
C TRP A 517 -6.72 7.63 4.32
N THR A 518 -7.27 7.79 3.11
CA THR A 518 -8.40 6.96 2.62
C THR A 518 -8.02 5.56 2.12
N SER A 519 -6.85 5.35 1.53
CA SER A 519 -6.36 4.02 1.13
C SER A 519 -5.84 3.23 2.35
N THR A 520 -5.34 3.96 3.35
CA THR A 520 -4.69 3.53 4.58
C THR A 520 -5.67 3.28 5.72
N THR A 521 -6.67 4.15 5.93
CA THR A 521 -7.62 3.96 7.05
C THR A 521 -8.56 2.79 6.85
N MET A 522 -8.62 2.20 5.64
CA MET A 522 -9.65 1.21 5.32
C MET A 522 -9.20 -0.05 4.59
N THR A 523 -7.89 -0.30 4.42
CA THR A 523 -7.42 -1.59 3.89
C THR A 523 -6.12 -2.14 4.44
N ASP A 524 -5.26 -1.38 5.11
CA ASP A 524 -4.16 -1.89 5.93
C ASP A 524 -3.54 -0.68 6.62
N SER A 525 -3.31 -0.77 7.92
CA SER A 525 -2.62 0.25 8.69
C SER A 525 -1.22 0.52 8.10
N LEU A 526 -1.02 1.69 7.47
CA LEU A 526 0.33 2.17 7.18
C LEU A 526 0.96 2.47 8.53
N HIS A 527 1.70 1.51 9.02
CA HIS A 527 2.64 1.78 10.07
C HIS A 527 3.88 2.45 9.44
N ASN A 528 4.41 3.45 10.15
CA ASN A 528 5.65 4.11 9.78
C ASN A 528 6.83 3.10 9.80
N ALA A 529 8.02 3.54 9.41
CA ALA A 529 9.21 2.69 9.41
C ALA A 529 9.35 1.92 10.75
N PRO A 530 9.48 0.57 10.74
CA PRO A 530 9.58 -0.21 11.97
C PRO A 530 10.76 0.21 12.84
N ILE A 531 10.57 0.12 14.15
CA ILE A 531 11.61 0.34 15.15
C ILE A 531 12.19 -1.00 15.54
N VAL A 532 13.52 -1.10 15.52
CA VAL A 532 14.25 -2.29 15.94
C VAL A 532 14.78 -2.07 17.35
N LEU A 533 14.27 -2.84 18.31
CA LEU A 533 14.67 -2.83 19.71
C LEU A 533 15.48 -4.09 20.04
N ASP A 534 16.80 -3.92 20.16
CA ASP A 534 17.72 -4.97 20.61
C ASP A 534 17.97 -4.86 22.11
N ASN A 535 17.32 -5.74 22.87
CA ASN A 535 17.39 -5.82 24.33
C ASN A 535 18.63 -6.61 24.77
N GLY A 536 19.78 -5.94 24.81
CA GLY A 536 20.99 -6.51 25.38
C GLY A 536 21.05 -6.39 26.90
N SER A 537 21.58 -7.44 27.55
CA SER A 537 21.75 -7.49 29.01
C SER A 537 22.66 -6.41 29.59
N GLY A 538 23.63 -5.91 28.83
CA GLY A 538 24.51 -4.81 29.24
C GLY A 538 24.27 -3.50 28.49
N THR A 539 23.78 -3.55 27.25
CA THR A 539 23.54 -2.37 26.41
C THR A 539 22.31 -2.56 25.56
N ILE A 540 21.47 -1.54 25.46
CA ILE A 540 20.32 -1.51 24.56
C ILE A 540 20.70 -0.76 23.28
N ARG A 541 20.20 -1.28 22.16
CA ARG A 541 20.34 -0.64 20.84
C ARG A 541 18.96 -0.45 20.25
N ALA A 542 18.69 0.76 19.77
CA ALA A 542 17.43 1.10 19.14
C ALA A 542 17.64 2.01 17.92
N GLY A 543 16.78 1.88 16.93
CA GLY A 543 16.79 2.70 15.71
C GLY A 543 15.70 2.28 14.74
N PHE A 544 15.65 2.95 13.58
CA PHE A 544 14.66 2.64 12.55
C PHE A 544 15.19 1.57 11.60
N ALA A 545 14.28 0.79 11.04
CA ALA A 545 14.58 -0.16 9.98
C ALA A 545 15.11 0.55 8.73
N GLY A 546 16.15 -0.02 8.12
CA GLY A 546 16.84 0.55 6.95
C GLY A 546 18.03 1.44 7.29
N ASP A 547 18.24 1.80 8.56
CA ASP A 547 19.46 2.49 9.01
C ASP A 547 20.62 1.47 9.17
N ASP A 548 21.84 1.87 8.81
CA ASP A 548 23.05 1.03 8.88
C ASP A 548 23.56 0.84 10.33
N LEU A 549 23.33 1.83 11.21
CA LEU A 549 23.78 1.84 12.60
C LEU A 549 22.65 2.25 13.55
N PRO A 550 22.63 1.75 14.79
CA PRO A 550 21.61 2.12 15.76
C PRO A 550 21.73 3.59 16.14
N LYS A 551 20.64 4.34 16.06
CA LYS A 551 20.58 5.76 16.48
C LYS A 551 20.81 5.92 17.98
N CYS A 552 20.25 5.00 18.77
CA CYS A 552 20.34 5.02 20.22
C CYS A 552 21.16 3.83 20.70
N TYR A 553 22.22 4.11 21.45
CA TYR A 553 23.09 3.11 22.05
C TYR A 553 23.52 3.58 23.45
N PHE A 554 23.08 2.86 24.49
CA PHE A 554 23.35 3.22 25.88
C PHE A 554 23.32 1.96 26.79
N PRO A 555 23.92 2.02 28.00
CA PRO A 555 23.93 0.87 28.90
C PRO A 555 22.54 0.59 29.50
N SER A 556 22.18 -0.69 29.62
CA SER A 556 20.86 -1.14 30.08
C SER A 556 20.75 -1.23 31.60
N PHE A 557 20.87 -0.08 32.26
CA PHE A 557 20.66 0.03 33.70
C PHE A 557 19.85 1.25 34.09
N VAL A 558 19.24 1.18 35.27
CA VAL A 558 18.48 2.27 35.88
C VAL A 558 19.26 2.80 37.10
N GLY A 559 19.54 4.09 37.10
CA GLY A 559 20.22 4.78 38.19
C GLY A 559 19.25 5.52 39.10
N ARG A 560 19.33 5.29 40.42
CA ARG A 560 18.56 6.03 41.43
C ARG A 560 19.50 6.81 42.37
N PRO A 561 19.18 8.05 42.78
CA PRO A 561 20.06 8.84 43.66
C PRO A 561 20.40 8.12 44.98
N LYS A 562 21.68 8.11 45.37
CA LYS A 562 22.13 7.55 46.65
C LYS A 562 21.82 8.46 47.85
N HIS A 563 21.88 9.77 47.62
CA HIS A 563 21.80 10.79 48.66
C HIS A 563 20.56 11.66 48.47
N LEU A 564 19.95 12.09 49.58
CA LEU A 564 18.80 12.99 49.56
C LEU A 564 19.20 14.37 49.00
N ARG A 565 18.30 14.97 48.23
CA ARG A 565 18.51 16.32 47.66
C ARG A 565 18.29 17.37 48.73
N VAL A 566 19.26 18.29 48.89
CA VAL A 566 19.19 19.40 49.87
C VAL A 566 19.23 20.78 49.21
N LEU A 567 19.70 20.90 47.95
CA LEU A 567 19.79 22.17 47.22
C LEU A 567 18.66 22.33 46.19
N ALA A 568 18.03 23.51 46.17
CA ALA A 568 17.08 23.89 45.13
C ALA A 568 17.82 24.11 43.80
N GLY A 569 17.43 23.37 42.75
CA GLY A 569 18.09 23.37 41.43
C GLY A 569 19.03 22.17 41.16
N ALA A 570 19.13 21.20 42.06
CA ALA A 570 19.77 19.91 41.77
C ALA A 570 18.93 19.10 40.75
N LEU A 571 19.59 18.22 39.97
CA LEU A 571 18.99 17.27 39.01
C LEU A 571 17.56 16.87 39.38
N GLU A 572 16.57 17.22 38.57
CA GLU A 572 15.18 16.84 38.77
C GLU A 572 14.92 15.39 38.29
N GLY A 573 13.96 14.68 38.90
CA GLY A 573 13.57 13.30 38.54
C GLY A 573 14.15 12.19 39.42
N GLU A 574 13.39 11.15 39.77
CA GLU A 574 13.83 10.09 40.69
C GLU A 574 14.65 8.97 40.00
N VAL A 575 14.57 8.92 38.67
CA VAL A 575 15.11 7.85 37.84
C VAL A 575 15.99 8.45 36.75
N PHE A 576 17.19 7.90 36.57
CA PHE A 576 18.15 8.33 35.56
C PHE A 576 18.55 7.16 34.66
N ILE A 577 18.31 7.32 33.36
CA ILE A 577 18.57 6.32 32.32
C ILE A 577 19.40 6.97 31.21
N GLY A 578 20.21 6.18 30.52
CA GLY A 578 20.94 6.61 29.32
C GLY A 578 22.35 7.15 29.56
N GLN A 579 22.90 7.78 28.52
CA GLN A 579 24.31 8.17 28.47
C GLN A 579 24.70 9.22 29.52
N LYS A 580 23.77 10.14 29.85
CA LYS A 580 23.96 11.16 30.89
C LYS A 580 24.09 10.52 32.28
N ALA A 581 23.27 9.51 32.58
CA ALA A 581 23.37 8.73 33.82
C ALA A 581 24.70 7.97 33.91
N ALA A 582 25.17 7.42 32.79
CA ALA A 582 26.40 6.63 32.72
C ALA A 582 27.69 7.47 32.81
N THR A 583 27.68 8.69 32.28
CA THR A 583 28.91 9.49 32.12
C THR A 583 29.03 10.59 33.17
N GLU A 584 27.98 11.36 33.41
CA GLU A 584 28.03 12.56 34.27
C GLU A 584 27.66 12.24 35.72
N TYR A 585 26.65 11.40 35.95
CA TYR A 585 26.04 11.23 37.28
C TYR A 585 26.33 9.89 37.96
N ARG A 586 27.16 9.04 37.35
CA ARG A 586 27.45 7.68 37.82
C ARG A 586 27.81 7.57 39.30
N GLY A 587 28.57 8.53 39.85
CA GLY A 587 29.00 8.51 41.25
C GLY A 587 27.85 8.73 42.24
N LEU A 588 26.87 9.55 41.84
CA LEU A 588 25.71 9.96 42.62
C LEU A 588 24.59 8.92 42.63
N LEU A 589 24.62 7.99 41.67
CA LEU A 589 23.55 7.03 41.42
C LEU A 589 23.90 5.62 41.92
N LYS A 590 22.91 4.93 42.48
CA LYS A 590 22.90 3.48 42.69
C LYS A 590 22.36 2.84 41.42
N ILE A 591 23.25 2.15 40.71
CA ILE A 591 22.97 1.47 39.45
C ILE A 591 22.39 0.07 39.72
N ARG A 592 21.30 -0.28 39.03
CA ARG A 592 20.70 -1.63 39.00
C ARG A 592 20.40 -2.04 37.56
N TYR A 593 20.68 -3.30 37.23
CA TYR A 593 20.39 -3.88 35.91
C TYR A 593 19.07 -4.65 35.99
N PRO A 594 18.09 -4.38 35.10
CA PRO A 594 16.84 -5.13 35.04
C PRO A 594 16.95 -6.44 34.25
N LEU A 595 18.04 -6.62 33.49
CA LEU A 595 18.36 -7.85 32.77
C LEU A 595 19.51 -8.60 33.45
N GLU A 596 19.24 -9.84 33.85
CA GLU A 596 20.22 -10.78 34.37
C GLU A 596 20.26 -12.00 33.46
N HIS A 597 21.46 -12.34 32.96
CA HIS A 597 21.66 -13.44 32.00
C HIS A 597 20.72 -13.40 30.77
N GLY A 598 20.38 -12.20 30.30
CA GLY A 598 19.48 -11.98 29.15
C GLY A 598 17.99 -12.13 29.47
N ILE A 599 17.63 -12.47 30.71
CA ILE A 599 16.25 -12.60 31.16
C ILE A 599 15.89 -11.33 31.94
N VAL A 600 14.68 -10.80 31.70
CA VAL A 600 14.16 -9.65 32.46
C VAL A 600 13.71 -10.13 33.83
N THR A 601 14.26 -9.52 34.89
CA THR A 601 13.88 -9.81 36.29
C THR A 601 13.01 -8.72 36.91
N ASP A 602 13.15 -7.47 36.43
CA ASP A 602 12.41 -6.30 36.92
C ASP A 602 11.74 -5.59 35.73
N TRP A 603 10.43 -5.77 35.58
CA TRP A 603 9.65 -5.23 34.47
C TRP A 603 9.39 -3.73 34.59
N ASP A 604 9.25 -3.20 35.81
CA ASP A 604 9.04 -1.76 36.05
C ASP A 604 10.26 -0.94 35.59
N ASP A 605 11.47 -1.48 35.82
CA ASP A 605 12.70 -0.86 35.36
C ASP A 605 12.91 -1.05 33.83
N MET A 606 12.41 -2.13 33.23
CA MET A 606 12.44 -2.30 31.76
C MET A 606 11.49 -1.34 31.04
N GLU A 607 10.28 -1.16 31.54
CA GLU A 607 9.28 -0.25 30.98
C GLU A 607 9.83 1.18 30.89
N LYS A 608 10.45 1.67 31.98
CA LYS A 608 11.11 2.98 32.01
C LYS A 608 12.25 3.11 31.01
N ILE A 609 12.98 2.01 30.74
CA ILE A 609 14.02 2.04 29.72
C ILE A 609 13.40 2.16 28.32
N TRP A 610 12.32 1.44 28.02
CA TRP A 610 11.62 1.60 26.75
C TRP A 610 10.99 2.99 26.60
N GLU A 611 10.42 3.55 27.67
CA GLU A 611 9.94 4.94 27.70
C GLU A 611 11.06 5.93 27.37
N TYR A 612 12.26 5.74 27.95
CA TYR A 612 13.44 6.54 27.62
C TYR A 612 13.88 6.38 26.16
N VAL A 613 13.78 5.18 25.59
CA VAL A 613 14.10 4.94 24.17
C VAL A 613 13.18 5.74 23.26
N TYR A 614 11.87 5.76 23.51
CA TYR A 614 10.91 6.51 22.70
C TYR A 614 11.02 8.02 22.89
N SER A 615 11.07 8.49 24.14
CA SER A 615 11.06 9.92 24.48
C SER A 615 12.36 10.64 24.11
N GLU A 616 13.49 10.18 24.64
CA GLU A 616 14.79 10.86 24.50
C GLU A 616 15.64 10.26 23.38
N GLY A 617 15.55 8.94 23.16
CA GLY A 617 16.36 8.22 22.19
C GLY A 617 15.94 8.46 20.73
N LEU A 618 14.69 8.10 20.40
CA LEU A 618 14.15 8.16 19.04
C LEU A 618 13.30 9.42 18.79
N LYS A 619 12.76 10.03 19.85
CA LYS A 619 11.89 11.21 19.81
C LYS A 619 10.66 11.00 18.92
N THR A 620 10.04 9.84 19.06
CA THR A 620 8.88 9.40 18.29
C THR A 620 7.83 8.77 19.19
N MET A 621 6.57 8.80 18.75
CA MET A 621 5.47 8.13 19.45
C MET A 621 5.50 6.63 19.15
N SER A 622 5.25 5.80 20.16
CA SER A 622 5.22 4.33 20.01
C SER A 622 4.05 3.84 19.16
N GLU A 623 2.93 4.57 19.16
CA GLU A 623 1.67 4.20 18.49
C GLU A 623 1.76 4.19 16.96
N GLU A 624 2.75 4.89 16.38
CA GLU A 624 2.86 5.06 14.93
C GLU A 624 3.73 3.99 14.25
N HIS A 625 4.53 3.24 15.02
CA HIS A 625 5.62 2.42 14.51
C HIS A 625 5.52 0.95 14.94
N PRO A 626 5.66 -0.03 14.03
CA PRO A 626 5.79 -1.44 14.39
C PRO A 626 7.11 -1.67 15.11
N VAL A 627 7.16 -2.67 15.97
CA VAL A 627 8.37 -2.99 16.74
C VAL A 627 8.88 -4.38 16.38
N LEU A 628 10.18 -4.45 16.04
CA LEU A 628 10.94 -5.68 16.06
C LEU A 628 11.68 -5.77 17.39
N LEU A 629 11.33 -6.75 18.22
CA LEU A 629 11.95 -7.01 19.50
C LEU A 629 12.89 -8.20 19.41
N THR A 630 14.12 -8.07 19.91
CA THR A 630 15.03 -9.22 20.02
C THR A 630 14.91 -9.91 21.37
N GLU A 631 14.97 -11.24 21.38
CA GLU A 631 15.11 -12.03 22.60
C GLU A 631 16.29 -13.01 22.52
N PRO A 632 16.89 -13.40 23.67
CA PRO A 632 17.88 -14.47 23.70
C PRO A 632 17.24 -15.83 23.37
N PRO A 633 18.01 -16.81 22.88
CA PRO A 633 17.48 -18.14 22.64
C PRO A 633 17.04 -18.80 23.96
N LEU A 634 16.02 -19.66 23.87
CA LEU A 634 15.42 -20.39 25.00
C LEU A 634 14.83 -19.46 26.08
N ASN A 635 14.32 -18.29 25.69
CA ASN A 635 13.60 -17.39 26.60
C ASN A 635 12.26 -18.01 27.05
N PRO A 636 11.89 -17.97 28.35
CA PRO A 636 10.60 -18.47 28.82
C PRO A 636 9.42 -17.80 28.12
N ARG A 637 8.37 -18.56 27.82
CA ARG A 637 7.15 -18.06 27.15
C ARG A 637 6.48 -16.93 27.94
N ALA A 638 6.34 -17.09 29.27
CA ALA A 638 5.74 -16.09 30.14
C ALA A 638 6.40 -14.70 30.05
N ASN A 639 7.72 -14.65 29.84
CA ASN A 639 8.42 -13.37 29.67
C ASN A 639 8.11 -12.72 28.32
N ARG A 640 7.92 -13.53 27.28
CA ARG A 640 7.49 -13.04 25.97
C ARG A 640 6.08 -12.48 26.04
N ASP A 641 5.19 -13.13 26.77
CA ASP A 641 3.80 -12.69 26.97
C ASP A 641 3.77 -11.35 27.72
N THR A 642 4.56 -11.25 28.79
CA THR A 642 4.68 -10.00 29.57
C THR A 642 5.27 -8.86 28.72
N ALA A 643 6.29 -9.14 27.91
CA ALA A 643 6.87 -8.14 27.00
C ALA A 643 5.85 -7.68 25.94
N ALA A 644 5.09 -8.62 25.37
CA ALA A 644 4.05 -8.31 24.40
C ALA A 644 2.92 -7.49 25.02
N GLN A 645 2.48 -7.87 26.22
CA GLN A 645 1.46 -7.15 26.96
C GLN A 645 1.87 -5.69 27.21
N ILE A 646 3.10 -5.44 27.69
CA ILE A 646 3.58 -4.08 27.93
C ILE A 646 3.62 -3.28 26.60
N LEU A 647 4.12 -3.88 25.52
CA LEU A 647 4.22 -3.20 24.22
C LEU A 647 2.86 -2.91 23.59
N PHE A 648 1.89 -3.82 23.68
CA PHE A 648 0.54 -3.62 23.13
C PHE A 648 -0.36 -2.77 24.03
N GLU A 649 -0.40 -3.02 25.34
CA GLU A 649 -1.35 -2.36 26.25
C GLU A 649 -0.82 -1.04 26.81
N THR A 650 0.48 -0.93 27.09
CA THR A 650 1.06 0.29 27.71
C THR A 650 1.60 1.24 26.64
N PHE A 651 2.34 0.72 25.67
CA PHE A 651 2.92 1.53 24.58
C PHE A 651 2.01 1.65 23.34
N ASN A 652 0.87 0.94 23.31
CA ASN A 652 -0.08 0.95 22.18
C ASN A 652 0.59 0.70 20.82
N VAL A 653 1.57 -0.21 20.78
CA VAL A 653 2.31 -0.51 19.55
C VAL A 653 1.37 -1.20 18.56
N PRO A 654 1.37 -0.77 17.29
CA PRO A 654 0.45 -1.33 16.29
C PRO A 654 0.68 -2.80 15.95
N ALA A 655 1.95 -3.20 15.88
CA ALA A 655 2.37 -4.54 15.52
C ALA A 655 3.73 -4.89 16.12
N LEU A 656 3.89 -6.14 16.53
CA LEU A 656 5.08 -6.66 17.20
C LEU A 656 5.61 -7.90 16.45
N TYR A 657 6.93 -7.97 16.27
CA TYR A 657 7.62 -9.18 15.86
C TYR A 657 8.78 -9.49 16.79
N THR A 658 8.81 -10.69 17.36
CA THR A 658 9.92 -11.16 18.20
C THR A 658 10.88 -12.00 17.39
N SER A 659 12.19 -11.79 17.51
CA SER A 659 13.21 -12.57 16.80
C SER A 659 14.40 -12.95 17.69
N ILE A 660 15.07 -14.05 17.34
CA ILE A 660 16.24 -14.57 18.06
C ILE A 660 17.50 -13.81 17.60
N GLN A 661 18.29 -13.31 18.55
CA GLN A 661 19.53 -12.54 18.32
C GLN A 661 20.51 -13.21 17.34
N ALA A 662 20.71 -14.52 17.47
CA ALA A 662 21.61 -15.28 16.62
C ALA A 662 21.19 -15.29 15.14
N VAL A 663 19.89 -15.45 14.86
CA VAL A 663 19.35 -15.49 13.49
C VAL A 663 19.58 -14.14 12.79
N LEU A 664 19.31 -13.04 13.51
CA LEU A 664 19.56 -11.69 13.01
C LEU A 664 21.05 -11.45 12.73
N SER A 665 21.93 -11.90 13.63
CA SER A 665 23.39 -11.78 13.44
C SER A 665 23.88 -12.49 12.18
N LEU A 666 23.27 -13.63 11.83
CA LEU A 666 23.59 -14.37 10.61
C LEU A 666 23.14 -13.62 9.36
N TYR A 667 21.93 -13.04 9.37
CA TYR A 667 21.40 -12.22 8.29
C TYR A 667 22.25 -10.97 8.05
N ALA A 668 22.75 -10.30 9.10
CA ALA A 668 23.67 -9.18 8.97
C ALA A 668 24.97 -9.57 8.22
N SER A 669 25.39 -10.84 8.31
CA SER A 669 26.55 -11.34 7.59
C SER A 669 26.28 -11.75 6.14
N GLY A 670 25.02 -11.68 5.69
CA GLY A 670 24.58 -12.12 4.36
C GLY A 670 24.56 -13.65 4.19
N ARG A 671 24.38 -14.41 5.28
CA ARG A 671 24.33 -15.88 5.27
C ARG A 671 22.98 -16.37 5.75
N THR A 672 22.56 -17.54 5.26
CA THR A 672 21.35 -18.24 5.70
C THR A 672 21.67 -19.51 6.49
N THR A 673 22.88 -20.05 6.34
CA THR A 673 23.36 -21.27 7.02
C THR A 673 24.66 -20.96 7.77
N GLY A 674 24.75 -21.39 9.03
CA GLY A 674 25.93 -21.21 9.87
C GLY A 674 25.68 -21.43 11.35
N CYS A 675 26.76 -21.54 12.12
CA CYS A 675 26.70 -21.57 13.58
C CYS A 675 27.09 -20.19 14.11
N VAL A 676 26.17 -19.53 14.81
CA VAL A 676 26.42 -18.23 15.43
C VAL A 676 26.86 -18.45 16.86
N MET A 677 28.06 -17.96 17.17
CA MET A 677 28.56 -17.85 18.53
C MET A 677 28.38 -16.40 18.99
N ASP A 678 27.36 -16.17 19.80
CA ASP A 678 27.08 -14.86 20.40
C ASP A 678 27.55 -14.83 21.85
N SER A 679 28.40 -13.87 22.19
CA SER A 679 28.85 -13.64 23.56
C SER A 679 28.62 -12.19 23.94
N GLY A 680 27.53 -11.97 24.70
CA GLY A 680 27.06 -10.68 25.17
C GLY A 680 27.67 -10.28 26.51
N ASP A 681 26.90 -9.51 27.30
CA ASP A 681 27.28 -9.14 28.67
C ASP A 681 26.85 -10.19 29.70
N GLY A 682 25.61 -10.69 29.65
CA GLY A 682 25.10 -11.65 30.65
C GLY A 682 25.03 -13.12 30.20
N VAL A 683 25.05 -13.40 28.90
CA VAL A 683 24.86 -14.75 28.36
C VAL A 683 25.75 -14.97 27.13
N SER A 684 26.22 -16.20 26.95
CA SER A 684 26.84 -16.66 25.71
C SER A 684 26.09 -17.87 25.17
N HIS A 685 25.85 -17.91 23.86
CA HIS A 685 25.12 -19.01 23.23
C HIS A 685 25.71 -19.37 21.86
N ALA A 686 25.66 -20.66 21.55
CA ALA A 686 25.96 -21.20 20.24
C ALA A 686 24.68 -21.72 19.60
N VAL A 687 24.25 -21.09 18.50
CA VAL A 687 23.01 -21.39 17.81
C VAL A 687 23.33 -21.81 16.36
N PRO A 688 23.13 -23.09 16.00
CA PRO A 688 23.19 -23.53 14.62
C PRO A 688 21.90 -23.12 13.90
N VAL A 689 22.07 -22.49 12.73
CA VAL A 689 21.00 -22.01 11.86
C VAL A 689 21.17 -22.65 10.49
N TYR A 690 20.08 -23.17 9.94
CA TYR A 690 20.02 -23.77 8.62
C TYR A 690 18.89 -23.14 7.80
N GLU A 691 19.21 -22.62 6.62
CA GLU A 691 18.26 -21.96 5.70
C GLU A 691 17.38 -20.87 6.36
N GLY A 692 17.94 -20.16 7.34
CA GLY A 692 17.23 -19.11 8.09
C GLY A 692 16.50 -19.59 9.33
N PHE A 693 16.40 -20.90 9.58
CA PHE A 693 15.75 -21.47 10.76
C PHE A 693 16.78 -21.91 11.80
N ALA A 694 16.60 -21.47 13.04
CA ALA A 694 17.42 -21.95 14.16
C ALA A 694 17.00 -23.38 14.54
N ILE A 695 17.97 -24.27 14.79
CA ILE A 695 17.70 -25.65 15.20
C ILE A 695 17.62 -25.70 16.74
N PRO A 696 16.42 -25.73 17.36
CA PRO A 696 16.28 -25.49 18.80
C PRO A 696 16.92 -26.58 19.66
N SER A 697 16.88 -27.84 19.21
CA SER A 697 17.45 -29.01 19.89
C SER A 697 18.98 -28.94 20.04
N SER A 698 19.64 -28.15 19.20
CA SER A 698 21.10 -28.05 19.14
C SER A 698 21.65 -26.77 19.77
N ILE A 699 20.79 -25.87 20.26
CA ILE A 699 21.21 -24.63 20.91
C ILE A 699 21.95 -24.96 22.21
N GLN A 700 23.15 -24.41 22.37
CA GLN A 700 23.87 -24.41 23.65
C GLN A 700 23.86 -23.01 24.25
N ARG A 701 23.57 -22.93 25.56
CA ARG A 701 23.55 -21.69 26.32
C ARG A 701 24.42 -21.86 27.57
N ILE A 702 25.24 -20.86 27.86
CA ILE A 702 25.98 -20.72 29.12
C ILE A 702 25.73 -19.33 29.70
N ASP A 703 25.56 -19.26 31.00
CA ASP A 703 25.36 -18.00 31.72
C ASP A 703 26.71 -17.42 32.18
N VAL A 704 27.72 -17.51 31.29
CA VAL A 704 29.07 -16.94 31.46
C VAL A 704 29.35 -16.02 30.28
N ALA A 705 29.59 -14.74 30.56
CA ALA A 705 29.76 -13.73 29.52
C ALA A 705 30.57 -12.51 30.02
N GLY A 706 30.35 -11.33 29.42
CA GLY A 706 31.13 -10.13 29.67
C GLY A 706 31.05 -9.57 31.10
N ARG A 707 29.94 -9.82 31.81
CA ARG A 707 29.70 -9.38 33.19
C ARG A 707 30.56 -10.17 34.16
N ASP A 708 30.61 -11.49 34.00
CA ASP A 708 31.45 -12.39 34.80
C ASP A 708 32.94 -12.09 34.59
N VAL A 709 33.34 -11.80 33.35
CA VAL A 709 34.70 -11.33 33.05
C VAL A 709 35.00 -10.00 33.75
N THR A 710 34.02 -9.11 33.86
CA THR A 710 34.17 -7.82 34.58
C THR A 710 34.32 -8.04 36.08
N GLU A 711 33.54 -8.94 36.67
CA GLU A 711 33.62 -9.30 38.09
C GLU A 711 34.93 -10.02 38.42
N HIS A 712 35.40 -10.90 37.55
CA HIS A 712 36.70 -11.51 37.72
C HIS A 712 37.84 -10.51 37.59
N MET A 713 37.77 -9.59 36.63
CA MET A 713 38.72 -8.49 36.53
C MET A 713 38.75 -7.65 37.82
N GLN A 714 37.59 -7.37 38.40
CA GLN A 714 37.48 -6.68 39.69
C GLN A 714 38.16 -7.46 40.82
N MET A 715 37.98 -8.79 40.86
CA MET A 715 38.64 -9.67 41.84
C MET A 715 40.17 -9.67 41.66
N LEU A 716 40.66 -9.76 40.41
CA LEU A 716 42.09 -9.74 40.10
C LEU A 716 42.73 -8.40 40.44
N LEU A 717 42.07 -7.29 40.13
CA LEU A 717 42.53 -5.95 40.52
C LEU A 717 42.58 -5.79 42.05
N ARG A 718 41.61 -6.38 42.76
CA ARG A 718 41.62 -6.42 44.23
C ARG A 718 42.80 -7.22 44.79
N LYS A 719 43.16 -8.35 44.17
CA LYS A 719 44.36 -9.12 44.56
C LYS A 719 45.66 -8.32 44.41
N ASN A 720 45.71 -7.39 43.47
CA ASN A 720 46.84 -6.48 43.27
C ASN A 720 46.79 -5.20 44.13
N GLY A 721 45.79 -5.06 45.00
CA GLY A 721 45.67 -3.92 45.92
C GLY A 721 44.75 -2.79 45.46
N TYR A 722 44.11 -2.89 44.29
CA TYR A 722 43.15 -1.89 43.81
C TYR A 722 41.72 -2.29 44.18
N ILE A 723 41.08 -1.54 45.08
CA ILE A 723 39.78 -1.92 45.64
C ILE A 723 38.67 -1.10 44.97
N PHE A 724 37.86 -1.80 44.17
CA PHE A 724 36.59 -1.30 43.65
C PHE A 724 35.43 -2.02 44.37
N HIS A 725 34.49 -1.27 44.92
CA HIS A 725 33.39 -1.77 45.76
C HIS A 725 32.02 -1.23 45.33
N THR A 726 31.93 0.00 44.82
CA THR A 726 30.64 0.58 44.42
C THR A 726 30.17 0.10 43.04
N SER A 727 28.86 0.16 42.79
CA SER A 727 28.31 -0.19 41.46
C SER A 727 28.78 0.74 40.35
N ALA A 728 29.07 2.01 40.67
CA ALA A 728 29.66 2.97 39.73
C ALA A 728 31.12 2.64 39.39
N GLU A 729 31.88 2.12 40.36
CA GLU A 729 33.25 1.64 40.14
C GLU A 729 33.27 0.35 39.33
N LYS A 730 32.28 -0.54 39.47
CA LYS A 730 32.16 -1.73 38.63
C LYS A 730 32.10 -1.37 37.14
N GLU A 731 31.46 -0.27 36.80
CA GLU A 731 31.41 0.26 35.43
C GLU A 731 32.79 0.78 34.95
N VAL A 732 33.62 1.31 35.84
CA VAL A 732 35.03 1.62 35.52
C VAL A 732 35.78 0.34 35.16
N VAL A 733 35.58 -0.73 35.93
CA VAL A 733 36.20 -2.03 35.65
C VAL A 733 35.77 -2.58 34.29
N ARG A 734 34.51 -2.36 33.88
CA ARG A 734 34.04 -2.70 32.52
C ARG A 734 34.81 -1.95 31.44
N LEU A 735 35.01 -0.64 31.60
CA LEU A 735 35.79 0.18 30.65
C LEU A 735 37.28 -0.23 30.62
N ILE A 736 37.84 -0.61 31.77
CA ILE A 736 39.18 -1.18 31.86
C ILE A 736 39.24 -2.47 31.03
N LYS A 737 38.32 -3.42 31.26
CA LYS A 737 38.22 -4.67 30.49
C LYS A 737 38.21 -4.41 28.97
N GLU A 738 37.37 -3.49 28.51
CA GLU A 738 37.22 -3.21 27.08
C GLU A 738 38.47 -2.57 26.44
N SER A 739 39.25 -1.81 27.21
CA SER A 739 40.43 -1.10 26.71
C SER A 739 41.71 -1.94 26.74
N VAL A 740 41.95 -2.72 27.80
CA VAL A 740 43.26 -3.37 28.02
C VAL A 740 43.28 -4.88 27.79
N SER A 741 42.13 -5.57 27.88
CA SER A 741 42.10 -7.04 27.90
C SER A 741 42.35 -7.66 26.52
N TYR A 742 42.92 -8.87 26.51
CA TYR A 742 43.18 -9.67 25.32
C TYR A 742 43.15 -11.16 25.66
N VAL A 743 42.86 -12.01 24.69
CA VAL A 743 42.85 -13.47 24.84
C VAL A 743 44.18 -14.05 24.36
N ALA A 744 44.83 -14.82 25.22
CA ALA A 744 46.06 -15.53 24.90
C ALA A 744 45.79 -16.77 24.02
N LEU A 745 46.70 -17.09 23.09
CA LEU A 745 46.59 -18.33 22.30
C LEU A 745 46.89 -19.57 23.16
N ASN A 746 47.92 -19.48 24.01
CA ASN A 746 48.32 -20.53 24.96
C ASN A 746 48.48 -19.91 26.36
N PRO A 747 47.52 -20.09 27.27
CA PRO A 747 47.49 -19.37 28.54
C PRO A 747 48.62 -19.83 29.46
N LYS A 748 48.93 -21.14 29.45
CA LYS A 748 50.02 -21.74 30.25
C LYS A 748 51.41 -21.27 29.84
N GLN A 749 51.61 -20.94 28.56
CA GLN A 749 52.88 -20.42 28.07
C GLN A 749 53.01 -18.94 28.47
N GLU A 750 51.95 -18.17 28.27
CA GLU A 750 51.91 -16.76 28.62
C GLU A 750 52.09 -16.55 30.13
N GLU A 751 51.52 -17.41 30.97
CA GLU A 751 51.74 -17.40 32.42
C GLU A 751 53.20 -17.67 32.81
N LYS A 752 53.88 -18.59 32.12
CA LYS A 752 55.32 -18.83 32.33
C LYS A 752 56.17 -17.64 31.92
N ASP A 753 55.80 -16.98 30.83
CA ASP A 753 56.50 -15.79 30.35
C ASP A 753 56.35 -14.63 31.34
N TRP A 754 55.16 -14.44 31.91
CA TRP A 754 54.91 -13.46 32.97
C TRP A 754 55.59 -13.83 34.31
N ALA A 755 55.77 -15.11 34.60
CA ALA A 755 56.49 -15.59 35.79
C ALA A 755 58.02 -15.50 35.65
N SER A 756 58.55 -15.48 34.42
CA SER A 756 59.99 -15.31 34.17
C SER A 756 60.41 -13.84 34.39
N THR A 757 61.41 -13.61 35.24
CA THR A 757 61.79 -12.30 35.83
C THR A 757 62.31 -11.23 34.85
N LYS A 758 62.20 -11.41 33.52
CA LYS A 758 62.43 -10.32 32.56
C LYS A 758 61.16 -9.49 32.44
N LEU A 759 60.95 -8.63 33.44
CA LEU A 759 59.81 -7.73 33.55
C LEU A 759 59.90 -6.65 32.48
N ASP A 760 59.42 -6.91 31.27
CA ASP A 760 59.22 -5.86 30.28
C ASP A 760 58.09 -4.95 30.79
N GLN A 761 58.47 -3.83 31.42
CA GLN A 761 57.58 -2.71 31.73
C GLN A 761 56.77 -2.27 30.48
N ALA A 762 57.25 -2.60 29.27
CA ALA A 762 56.59 -2.40 27.99
C ALA A 762 55.32 -3.26 27.75
N LYS A 763 55.13 -4.39 28.46
CA LYS A 763 53.92 -5.23 28.34
C LYS A 763 52.79 -4.82 29.29
N MET A 764 53.07 -4.01 30.31
CA MET A 764 52.05 -3.48 31.21
C MET A 764 51.27 -2.37 30.51
N ALA A 765 49.94 -2.39 30.64
CA ALA A 765 49.10 -1.31 30.16
C ALA A 765 48.87 -0.31 31.29
N GLU A 766 49.01 0.98 30.98
CA GLU A 766 48.62 2.07 31.87
C GLU A 766 47.21 2.55 31.50
N TYR A 767 46.30 2.61 32.47
CA TYR A 767 44.94 3.11 32.30
C TYR A 767 44.72 4.31 33.23
N VAL A 768 44.17 5.40 32.72
CA VAL A 768 43.87 6.60 33.52
C VAL A 768 42.45 6.51 34.05
N LEU A 769 42.30 6.48 35.37
CA LEU A 769 41.02 6.50 36.05
C LEU A 769 40.36 7.89 35.93
N PRO A 770 39.03 8.01 36.09
CA PRO A 770 38.33 9.29 35.97
C PRO A 770 38.72 10.36 37.01
N ASP A 771 39.41 9.98 38.07
CA ASP A 771 40.01 10.87 39.08
C ASP A 771 41.41 11.38 38.69
N GLY A 772 41.96 10.92 37.54
CA GLY A 772 43.29 11.24 37.04
C GLY A 772 44.39 10.27 37.51
N ASN A 773 44.08 9.32 38.39
CA ASN A 773 45.06 8.34 38.86
C ASN A 773 45.40 7.31 37.77
N ARG A 774 46.67 6.90 37.71
CA ARG A 774 47.16 5.95 36.70
C ARG A 774 47.27 4.54 37.27
N LEU A 775 46.49 3.63 36.69
CA LEU A 775 46.43 2.21 37.05
C LEU A 775 47.35 1.40 36.14
N ARG A 776 48.27 0.62 36.72
CA ARG A 776 49.12 -0.32 35.97
C ARG A 776 48.54 -1.72 36.03
N ILE A 777 48.25 -2.27 34.84
CA ILE A 777 47.61 -3.58 34.68
C ILE A 777 48.56 -4.50 33.92
N GLY A 778 48.87 -5.65 34.50
CA GLY A 778 49.79 -6.65 33.98
C GLY A 778 49.06 -7.92 33.52
N GLN A 779 49.25 -9.01 34.25
CA GLN A 779 48.73 -10.35 33.94
C GLN A 779 47.19 -10.47 33.97
N GLU A 780 46.51 -9.50 34.59
CA GLU A 780 45.04 -9.50 34.70
C GLU A 780 44.37 -9.36 33.33
N ARG A 781 45.08 -8.74 32.38
CA ARG A 781 44.59 -8.45 31.03
C ARG A 781 44.20 -9.72 30.25
N PHE A 782 44.95 -10.81 30.41
CA PHE A 782 44.69 -12.08 29.73
C PHE A 782 44.02 -13.11 30.62
N ARG A 783 44.25 -13.07 31.95
CA ARG A 783 43.54 -13.93 32.90
C ARG A 783 42.05 -13.62 32.99
N ALA A 784 41.67 -12.34 32.90
CA ALA A 784 40.27 -11.94 32.97
C ALA A 784 39.37 -12.63 31.92
N PRO A 785 39.67 -12.55 30.61
CA PRO A 785 38.85 -13.19 29.59
C PRO A 785 39.05 -14.71 29.47
N GLU A 786 40.02 -15.33 30.15
CA GLU A 786 40.25 -16.79 30.07
C GLU A 786 39.05 -17.59 30.61
N ILE A 787 38.23 -17.00 31.51
CA ILE A 787 36.99 -17.60 32.03
C ILE A 787 36.03 -18.00 30.91
N LEU A 788 36.03 -17.28 29.79
CA LEU A 788 35.18 -17.62 28.65
C LEU A 788 35.57 -18.97 28.02
N PHE A 789 36.84 -19.38 28.15
CA PHE A 789 37.34 -20.66 27.67
C PHE A 789 37.42 -21.70 28.79
N ASP A 790 37.64 -21.29 30.03
CA ASP A 790 37.73 -22.15 31.21
C ASP A 790 36.93 -21.56 32.40
N PRO A 791 35.62 -21.82 32.47
CA PRO A 791 34.76 -21.32 33.55
C PRO A 791 35.11 -21.88 34.95
N GLU A 792 35.87 -22.98 35.03
CA GLU A 792 36.25 -23.60 36.30
C GLU A 792 37.12 -22.66 37.16
N ILE A 793 37.79 -21.68 36.55
CA ILE A 793 38.60 -20.66 37.25
C ILE A 793 37.79 -19.86 38.29
N ILE A 794 36.50 -19.65 38.02
CA ILE A 794 35.57 -18.98 38.94
C ILE A 794 34.72 -19.95 39.75
N GLY A 795 34.99 -21.25 39.66
CA GLY A 795 34.24 -22.31 40.34
C GLY A 795 32.91 -22.64 39.68
N LEU A 796 32.73 -22.31 38.39
CA LEU A 796 31.56 -22.71 37.62
C LEU A 796 31.89 -23.93 36.76
N GLU A 797 31.06 -24.98 36.85
CA GLU A 797 31.22 -26.24 36.09
C GLU A 797 30.62 -26.14 34.67
N TYR A 798 30.61 -24.96 34.05
CA TYR A 798 30.13 -24.78 32.68
C TYR A 798 31.21 -25.18 31.66
N PRO A 799 30.82 -25.69 30.47
CA PRO A 799 31.74 -25.85 29.35
C PRO A 799 32.20 -24.48 28.83
N GLY A 800 33.43 -24.42 28.34
CA GLY A 800 33.97 -23.21 27.71
C GLY A 800 33.33 -22.92 26.35
N ILE A 801 33.44 -21.67 25.87
CA ILE A 801 32.85 -21.23 24.58
C ILE A 801 33.27 -22.11 23.40
N HIS A 802 34.52 -22.58 23.38
CA HIS A 802 35.01 -23.44 22.31
C HIS A 802 34.33 -24.82 22.29
N GLN A 803 33.99 -25.35 23.47
CA GLN A 803 33.28 -26.62 23.60
C GLN A 803 31.81 -26.47 23.19
N ILE A 804 31.13 -25.40 23.64
CA ILE A 804 29.71 -25.21 23.30
C ILE A 804 29.47 -25.09 21.79
N VAL A 805 30.41 -24.48 21.05
CA VAL A 805 30.32 -24.36 19.59
C VAL A 805 30.44 -25.75 18.95
N THR A 806 31.41 -26.55 19.38
CA THR A 806 31.58 -27.91 18.89
C THR A 806 30.41 -28.81 19.27
N ASP A 807 29.89 -28.69 20.49
CA ASP A 807 28.75 -29.47 20.97
C ASP A 807 27.46 -29.10 20.24
N ALA A 808 27.22 -27.81 19.99
CA ALA A 808 26.09 -27.34 19.20
C ALA A 808 26.10 -27.96 17.80
N ILE A 809 27.26 -27.98 17.13
CA ILE A 809 27.42 -28.57 15.80
C ILE A 809 27.35 -30.10 15.86
N ASN A 810 27.84 -30.74 16.92
CA ASN A 810 27.79 -32.19 17.07
C ASN A 810 26.37 -32.70 17.39
N ARG A 811 25.48 -31.86 17.91
CA ARG A 811 24.06 -32.21 18.11
C ARG A 811 23.22 -32.12 16.84
N THR A 812 23.70 -31.44 15.79
CA THR A 812 23.01 -31.43 14.49
C THR A 812 23.28 -32.69 13.68
N ASP A 813 22.45 -32.90 12.66
CA ASP A 813 22.59 -33.97 11.69
C ASP A 813 23.96 -33.96 11.01
N LEU A 814 24.47 -35.15 10.70
CA LEU A 814 25.82 -35.37 10.17
C LEU A 814 26.09 -34.55 8.89
N ASP A 815 25.09 -34.44 8.01
CA ASP A 815 25.19 -33.74 6.73
C ASP A 815 25.40 -32.23 6.89
N LEU A 816 24.84 -31.65 7.95
CA LEU A 816 24.92 -30.21 8.23
C LEU A 816 26.25 -29.81 8.87
N ARG A 817 26.95 -30.72 9.55
CA ARG A 817 28.15 -30.37 10.32
C ARG A 817 29.23 -29.72 9.45
N LYS A 818 29.40 -30.22 8.22
CA LYS A 818 30.40 -29.69 7.29
C LYS A 818 30.12 -28.23 6.90
N SER A 819 28.85 -27.88 6.67
CA SER A 819 28.46 -26.51 6.34
C SER A 819 28.54 -25.60 7.57
N LEU A 820 28.15 -26.08 8.75
CA LEU A 820 28.21 -25.33 10.00
C LEU A 820 29.65 -25.03 10.44
N TYR A 821 30.58 -25.99 10.39
CA TYR A 821 32.00 -25.74 10.68
C TYR A 821 32.64 -24.76 9.67
N ALA A 822 32.19 -24.78 8.42
CA ALA A 822 32.67 -23.86 7.39
C ALA A 822 32.11 -22.44 7.54
N ASN A 823 31.07 -22.24 8.38
CA ASN A 823 30.35 -20.99 8.56
C ASN A 823 30.10 -20.70 10.05
N ILE A 824 31.15 -20.52 10.84
CA ILE A 824 31.03 -20.04 12.22
C ILE A 824 31.06 -18.51 12.20
N VAL A 825 30.05 -17.85 12.76
CA VAL A 825 29.95 -16.38 12.81
C VAL A 825 30.02 -15.90 14.26
N LEU A 826 30.88 -14.92 14.53
CA LEU A 826 30.99 -14.30 15.86
C LEU A 826 30.09 -13.08 15.98
N SER A 827 29.29 -13.04 17.05
CA SER A 827 28.45 -11.90 17.43
C SER A 827 28.68 -11.54 18.90
N GLY A 828 28.31 -10.31 19.28
CA GLY A 828 28.32 -9.88 20.68
C GLY A 828 29.60 -9.18 21.13
N GLY A 829 29.47 -8.35 22.17
CA GLY A 829 30.52 -7.44 22.62
C GLY A 829 31.74 -8.13 23.20
N SER A 830 31.59 -9.29 23.85
CA SER A 830 32.72 -10.01 24.46
C SER A 830 33.64 -10.64 23.43
N THR A 831 33.13 -10.94 22.21
CA THR A 831 33.96 -11.43 21.10
C THR A 831 34.87 -10.37 20.49
N LEU A 832 34.76 -9.09 20.90
CA LEU A 832 35.64 -8.00 20.48
C LEU A 832 37.02 -8.04 21.14
N THR A 833 37.20 -8.85 22.19
CA THR A 833 38.52 -8.99 22.84
C THR A 833 39.57 -9.44 21.82
N LYS A 834 40.74 -8.79 21.87
CA LYS A 834 41.84 -9.05 20.92
C LYS A 834 42.29 -10.51 21.02
N GLY A 835 42.47 -11.20 19.90
CA GLY A 835 42.91 -12.61 19.87
C GLY A 835 41.81 -13.66 20.09
N PHE A 836 40.55 -13.27 20.32
CA PHE A 836 39.45 -14.20 20.57
C PHE A 836 39.21 -15.19 19.42
N GLY A 837 39.15 -14.68 18.18
CA GLY A 837 38.89 -15.50 17.00
C GLY A 837 40.00 -16.53 16.73
N ASP A 838 41.26 -16.15 16.92
CA ASP A 838 42.42 -17.03 16.70
C ASP A 838 42.47 -18.14 17.75
N ARG A 839 42.20 -17.81 19.02
CA ARG A 839 42.10 -18.81 20.10
C ARG A 839 40.95 -19.79 19.85
N LEU A 840 39.77 -19.27 19.51
CA LEU A 840 38.62 -20.12 19.20
C LEU A 840 38.91 -21.05 18.01
N LEU A 841 39.54 -20.54 16.96
CA LEU A 841 39.95 -21.34 15.80
C LEU A 841 40.92 -22.46 16.18
N SER A 842 41.89 -22.16 17.05
CA SER A 842 42.84 -23.16 17.53
C SER A 842 42.18 -24.23 18.39
N GLU A 843 41.23 -23.88 19.25
CA GLU A 843 40.56 -24.87 20.13
C GLU A 843 39.55 -25.72 19.35
N VAL A 844 38.72 -25.11 18.49
CA VAL A 844 37.76 -25.85 17.66
C VAL A 844 38.50 -26.82 16.73
N LYS A 845 39.68 -26.46 16.21
CA LYS A 845 40.52 -27.38 15.42
C LYS A 845 41.02 -28.60 16.21
N LYS A 846 41.23 -28.49 17.53
CA LYS A 846 41.63 -29.63 18.37
C LYS A 846 40.46 -30.56 18.66
N LEU A 847 39.25 -30.00 18.80
CA LEU A 847 38.03 -30.74 19.14
C LEU A 847 37.31 -31.34 17.93
N ALA A 848 37.41 -30.72 16.76
CA ALA A 848 36.73 -31.20 15.55
C ALA A 848 37.36 -32.48 14.97
N VAL A 849 36.54 -33.27 14.28
CA VAL A 849 36.98 -34.48 13.56
C VAL A 849 37.97 -34.09 12.46
N LYS A 850 39.02 -34.90 12.28
CA LYS A 850 40.03 -34.72 11.20
C LYS A 850 39.32 -34.63 9.84
N ASP A 851 39.75 -33.71 8.97
CA ASP A 851 39.18 -33.35 7.64
C ASP A 851 38.00 -32.35 7.57
N MET A 852 37.61 -31.69 8.68
CA MET A 852 36.65 -30.58 8.62
C MET A 852 37.30 -29.22 8.27
N ARG A 853 36.76 -28.50 7.27
CA ARG A 853 37.20 -27.14 6.93
C ARG A 853 36.56 -26.12 7.86
N ILE A 854 37.28 -25.70 8.90
CA ILE A 854 36.81 -24.71 9.86
C ILE A 854 37.09 -23.29 9.35
N LYS A 855 36.05 -22.45 9.30
CA LYS A 855 36.20 -21.00 9.08
C LYS A 855 35.39 -20.23 10.11
N ILE A 856 36.01 -19.21 10.68
CA ILE A 856 35.39 -18.29 11.62
C ILE A 856 35.33 -16.92 10.95
N PHE A 857 34.14 -16.34 10.89
CA PHE A 857 33.85 -15.02 10.38
C PHE A 857 33.63 -14.07 11.55
N ALA A 858 34.44 -13.01 11.61
CA ALA A 858 34.35 -11.99 12.64
C ALA A 858 34.14 -10.61 11.98
N PRO A 859 32.88 -10.18 11.78
CA PRO A 859 32.60 -8.84 11.29
C PRO A 859 33.22 -7.78 12.21
N PRO A 860 33.73 -6.65 11.67
CA PRO A 860 34.26 -5.57 12.50
C PRO A 860 33.17 -4.94 13.38
N GLU A 861 31.95 -4.84 12.86
CA GLU A 861 30.78 -4.27 13.53
C GLU A 861 29.96 -5.31 14.31
N ARG A 862 30.56 -6.44 14.70
CA ARG A 862 29.89 -7.54 15.43
C ARG A 862 29.28 -7.16 16.78
N LYS A 863 29.60 -5.96 17.27
CA LYS A 863 28.91 -5.32 18.39
C LYS A 863 27.44 -5.01 18.09
N TYR A 864 27.11 -4.70 16.84
CA TYR A 864 25.79 -4.25 16.38
C TYR A 864 25.13 -5.25 15.43
N SER A 865 25.77 -6.39 15.12
CA SER A 865 25.27 -7.35 14.12
C SER A 865 23.85 -7.85 14.38
N THR A 866 23.47 -8.06 15.63
CA THR A 866 22.09 -8.40 16.02
C THR A 866 21.09 -7.33 15.56
N TRP A 867 21.40 -6.07 15.85
CA TRP A 867 20.57 -4.92 15.50
C TRP A 867 20.55 -4.66 13.98
N ILE A 868 21.70 -4.73 13.31
CA ILE A 868 21.81 -4.57 11.84
C ILE A 868 20.97 -5.64 11.13
N GLY A 869 21.02 -6.89 11.61
CA GLY A 869 20.19 -7.97 11.08
C GLY A 869 18.70 -7.69 11.25
N GLY A 870 18.30 -7.14 12.40
CA GLY A 870 16.94 -6.66 12.64
C GLY A 870 16.54 -5.53 11.72
N SER A 871 17.42 -4.55 11.48
CA SER A 871 17.19 -3.41 10.57
C SER A 871 16.98 -3.89 9.13
N ILE A 872 17.80 -4.85 8.67
CA ILE A 872 17.64 -5.48 7.35
C ILE A 872 16.33 -6.25 7.28
N LEU A 873 16.04 -7.12 8.26
CA LEU A 873 14.83 -7.95 8.27
C LEU A 873 13.57 -7.09 8.27
N ALA A 874 13.53 -6.05 9.11
CA ALA A 874 12.40 -5.13 9.21
C ALA A 874 12.25 -4.21 8.00
N GLY A 875 13.33 -3.97 7.26
CA GLY A 875 13.33 -3.23 5.99
C GLY A 875 12.81 -4.03 4.80
N LEU A 876 12.66 -5.36 4.91
CA LEU A 876 12.13 -6.19 3.83
C LEU A 876 10.62 -5.98 3.67
N SER A 877 10.13 -6.00 2.43
CA SER A 877 8.69 -5.96 2.14
C SER A 877 7.92 -7.14 2.74
N THR A 878 8.58 -8.29 2.90
CA THR A 878 8.02 -9.50 3.51
C THR A 878 7.79 -9.38 5.01
N PHE A 879 8.42 -8.41 5.68
CA PHE A 879 8.32 -8.21 7.14
C PHE A 879 6.87 -8.03 7.61
N ARG A 880 6.04 -7.39 6.77
CA ARG A 880 4.63 -7.14 7.07
C ARG A 880 3.80 -8.42 7.28
N LYS A 881 4.21 -9.53 6.65
CA LYS A 881 3.53 -10.82 6.81
C LYS A 881 3.94 -11.56 8.08
N MET A 882 5.08 -11.18 8.69
CA MET A 882 5.67 -11.88 9.82
C MET A 882 5.26 -11.30 11.17
N TRP A 883 4.97 -10.00 11.27
CA TRP A 883 4.55 -9.40 12.54
C TRP A 883 3.15 -9.83 12.98
N VAL A 884 2.87 -9.67 14.26
CA VAL A 884 1.56 -9.83 14.89
C VAL A 884 0.97 -8.45 15.09
N SER A 885 -0.23 -8.19 14.57
CA SER A 885 -0.94 -6.93 14.83
C SER A 885 -1.59 -6.95 16.22
N ILE A 886 -1.92 -5.78 16.74
CA ILE A 886 -2.66 -5.67 18.01
C ILE A 886 -4.03 -6.38 17.94
N ASP A 887 -4.70 -6.31 16.79
CA ASP A 887 -5.98 -6.97 16.56
C ASP A 887 -5.82 -8.50 16.59
N ASP A 888 -4.80 -9.03 15.91
CA ASP A 888 -4.49 -10.48 15.92
C ASP A 888 -4.17 -10.98 17.33
N TRP A 889 -3.44 -10.17 18.11
CA TRP A 889 -3.05 -10.53 19.48
C TRP A 889 -4.24 -10.52 20.44
N HIS A 890 -5.18 -9.59 20.29
CA HIS A 890 -6.42 -9.57 21.07
C HIS A 890 -7.34 -10.76 20.76
N GLU A 891 -7.34 -11.26 19.52
CA GLU A 891 -8.08 -12.47 19.14
C GLU A 891 -7.41 -13.76 19.67
N ASP A 892 -6.09 -13.88 19.50
CA ASP A 892 -5.31 -15.04 19.94
C ASP A 892 -3.93 -14.63 20.48
N PRO A 893 -3.76 -14.46 21.81
CA PRO A 893 -2.47 -14.10 22.40
C PRO A 893 -1.35 -15.12 22.10
N ASP A 894 -1.69 -16.40 21.89
CA ASP A 894 -0.71 -17.46 21.57
C ASP A 894 -0.09 -17.30 20.17
N ILE A 895 -0.62 -16.42 19.32
CA ILE A 895 -0.12 -16.21 17.95
C ILE A 895 1.35 -15.77 17.92
N ILE A 896 1.82 -15.06 18.96
CA ILE A 896 3.21 -14.61 19.09
C ILE A 896 4.17 -15.80 19.17
N HIS A 897 3.76 -16.90 19.82
CA HIS A 897 4.57 -18.10 19.90
C HIS A 897 4.59 -18.88 18.58
N LYS A 898 3.46 -18.90 17.86
CA LYS A 898 3.32 -19.62 16.58
C LYS A 898 4.13 -18.95 15.46
N LYS A 899 4.22 -17.62 15.43
CA LYS A 899 4.98 -16.88 14.39
C LYS A 899 6.49 -16.81 14.66
N LEU A 900 6.96 -17.23 15.83
CA LEU A 900 8.40 -17.31 16.14
C LEU A 900 9.04 -18.62 15.64
N THR A 901 8.28 -19.72 15.66
CA THR A 901 8.69 -21.06 15.19
C THR A 901 8.45 -21.23 13.71
#